data_AF-A0A1Z4GRE7-F1
#
_entry.id   AF-A0A1Z4GRE7-F1
#
_cell.length_a   1.000
_cell.length_b   1.000
_cell.length_c   1.000
_cell.angle_alpha   90.00
_cell.angle_beta   90.00
_cell.angle_gamma   90.00
#
_symmetry.space_group_name_H-M   'P 1'
#
loop_
_entity.id
_entity.type
_entity.pdbx_description
1 polymer ?
#
loop_
_entity_poly.entity_id
_entity_poly.type
_entity_poly.pdbx_seq_one_letter_code
_entity_poly.pdbx_strand_id
1 'polypeptide(L)'
;MTNLLNFQFSDRLALGWSIVTYFCQSSENRVAPATGYIFQDSDFRVPLDASKFSNSLQVSPGKTLALIGGNILLNGGILSNRDGRIEIISIERGKLNIEPENNKLFLKKDSNVLFNDIALKNNSLIFVNSYEGKDNTINIEGSNIKILSGSSVFSQNQGNKLNGEIKINASNLLEIKESTPLSLSSIFTSNFGITPGENIQIIANKIDIEGAQIATTNFSKASGGNITVISNDFNSAGSTPSPVNPFGYGGINSFNYNSGSGGNITGKIKNLIIQNNGTLTTTTSLFSGQGGNLNLTSENITLKNGGNLGSLSFGNGKGGDVLVNTNNFKLIGQTEIQSSSVTAITFGNGNAGNLAINTLNLLIREGGTVSTNTYTSGNAGNININAFNSIEVSKKSSITSAADFLSNDTRRAIFNFSSPLSGNAGSITLNTFNLNVTNDAMVSVRNTGSGNAGNINITANKVNISNGGGITATTAIAEGGNIGIESNIVQLNNGTISATAGQQGTNGNGGNIRINADVITGFNNSSITANAFKGRGGNIRIKTQGLFLSRNSLLTASSQQGIDGTVETNASRTQSELAKVKAQLPTPTPEIASVCPGKAGAVAGKFVNRGRESAPVNFDNILYNRVFLEDDSVAIGENEDLAKKPTPAIEETKQIVPAQGWVFDSKGQVTLVATNPNEVTPDSLLNANSCSSVTPVSQRFPSVEARGSND
;
A
#
# COMPACT_ATOMS: atom_id res chain seq x y z
N MET A 1 -12.15 50.03 -14.47
CA MET A 1 -13.51 49.66 -14.05
C MET A 1 -13.55 48.15 -13.93
N THR A 2 -13.53 47.66 -12.69
CA THR A 2 -13.57 46.24 -12.32
C THR A 2 -15.02 45.79 -12.35
N ASN A 3 -15.45 45.15 -13.45
CA ASN A 3 -16.79 44.58 -13.52
C ASN A 3 -16.78 43.23 -12.76
N LEU A 4 -17.33 43.22 -11.55
CA LEU A 4 -17.67 42.00 -10.81
C LEU A 4 -18.88 41.33 -11.47
N LEU A 5 -18.71 40.12 -12.00
CA LEU A 5 -19.81 39.27 -12.45
C LEU A 5 -20.21 38.32 -11.33
N ASN A 6 -21.40 38.54 -10.76
CA ASN A 6 -21.99 37.71 -9.70
C ASN A 6 -22.98 36.71 -10.33
N PHE A 7 -22.77 35.42 -10.13
CA PHE A 7 -23.70 34.38 -10.59
C PHE A 7 -24.41 33.72 -9.39
N GLN A 8 -25.74 33.83 -9.33
CA GLN A 8 -26.58 32.94 -8.54
C GLN A 8 -27.06 31.79 -9.42
N PHE A 9 -26.70 30.56 -9.07
CA PHE A 9 -27.17 29.36 -9.76
C PHE A 9 -28.62 29.04 -9.30
N SER A 10 -29.53 29.95 -9.64
CA SER A 10 -31.00 29.78 -9.69
C SER A 10 -31.61 30.41 -10.94
N ASP A 11 -30.87 31.25 -11.68
CA ASP A 11 -31.40 32.00 -12.82
C ASP A 11 -30.58 31.80 -14.11
N ARG A 12 -31.32 31.77 -15.24
CA ARG A 12 -30.78 31.69 -16.61
C ARG A 12 -30.24 33.05 -17.03
N LEU A 13 -29.02 33.14 -17.60
CA LEU A 13 -28.71 34.07 -18.70
C LEU A 13 -27.26 34.01 -19.24
N ALA A 14 -27.16 34.34 -20.52
CA ALA A 14 -25.97 34.48 -21.36
C ALA A 14 -25.41 35.91 -21.31
N LEU A 15 -24.09 36.06 -21.40
CA LEU A 15 -23.42 37.33 -21.75
C LEU A 15 -22.15 37.06 -22.58
N GLY A 16 -21.94 37.91 -23.60
CA GLY A 16 -20.83 37.84 -24.54
C GLY A 16 -19.53 38.52 -24.07
N TRP A 17 -18.60 38.62 -25.01
CA TRP A 17 -17.22 39.16 -24.99
C TRP A 17 -16.12 38.12 -24.79
N SER A 18 -15.41 37.83 -25.89
CA SER A 18 -14.06 37.26 -26.17
C SER A 18 -13.35 36.32 -25.18
N ILE A 19 -14.08 35.73 -24.23
CA ILE A 19 -13.65 34.71 -23.30
C ILE A 19 -14.50 33.49 -23.64
N VAL A 20 -13.88 32.38 -24.02
CA VAL A 20 -14.61 31.12 -24.20
C VAL A 20 -14.87 30.54 -22.81
N THR A 21 -15.83 31.15 -22.12
CA THR A 21 -16.48 30.62 -20.91
C THR A 21 -17.66 29.79 -21.40
N TYR A 22 -17.55 28.46 -21.33
CA TYR A 22 -18.72 27.61 -21.53
C TYR A 22 -19.51 27.56 -20.23
N PHE A 23 -20.52 28.43 -20.11
CA PHE A 23 -21.58 28.29 -19.11
C PHE A 23 -22.58 27.25 -19.61
N CYS A 24 -22.47 26.01 -19.15
CA CYS A 24 -23.42 24.96 -19.50
C CYS A 24 -24.50 24.85 -18.41
N GLN A 25 -25.60 25.57 -18.58
CA GLN A 25 -26.86 25.28 -17.89
C GLN A 25 -27.66 24.26 -18.73
N SER A 26 -27.56 22.97 -18.40
CA SER A 26 -28.62 22.01 -18.75
C SER A 26 -28.59 20.81 -17.79
N SER A 27 -29.78 20.36 -17.37
CA SER A 27 -30.01 19.19 -16.51
C SER A 27 -29.87 17.84 -17.23
N GLU A 28 -29.26 17.81 -18.42
CA GLU A 28 -29.05 16.59 -19.21
C GLU A 28 -27.57 16.18 -19.17
N ASN A 29 -27.30 14.93 -18.75
CA ASN A 29 -26.00 14.29 -18.92
C ASN A 29 -25.63 14.30 -20.41
N ARG A 30 -24.75 15.20 -20.86
CA ARG A 30 -24.23 15.18 -22.22
C ARG A 30 -22.78 14.73 -22.27
N VAL A 31 -22.58 13.68 -23.07
CA VAL A 31 -21.33 13.04 -23.46
C VAL A 31 -20.65 13.94 -24.50
N ALA A 32 -19.38 14.27 -24.33
CA ALA A 32 -18.53 14.67 -25.46
C ALA A 32 -18.00 13.37 -26.08
N PRO A 33 -18.54 12.86 -27.21
CA PRO A 33 -18.05 11.62 -27.76
C PRO A 33 -16.72 11.90 -28.45
N ALA A 34 -15.64 11.53 -27.78
CA ALA A 34 -14.31 11.50 -28.34
C ALA A 34 -13.69 10.13 -28.02
N THR A 35 -12.74 9.67 -28.83
CA THR A 35 -12.13 8.34 -28.72
C THR A 35 -11.20 8.18 -27.52
N GLY A 36 -11.16 9.16 -26.60
CA GLY A 36 -10.19 9.23 -25.50
C GLY A 36 -8.76 9.48 -25.99
N TYR A 37 -7.84 9.71 -25.05
CA TYR A 37 -6.41 9.71 -25.31
C TYR A 37 -5.75 8.43 -24.76
N ILE A 38 -5.10 7.69 -25.65
CA ILE A 38 -4.32 6.52 -25.29
C ILE A 38 -2.85 6.94 -25.18
N PHE A 39 -2.34 6.90 -23.95
CA PHE A 39 -0.93 7.18 -23.70
C PHE A 39 -0.01 6.13 -24.31
N GLN A 40 1.04 6.60 -24.98
CA GLN A 40 2.20 5.80 -25.38
C GLN A 40 3.30 5.94 -24.32
N ASP A 41 4.24 4.98 -24.22
CA ASP A 41 5.37 5.09 -23.27
C ASP A 41 6.20 6.37 -23.49
N SER A 42 6.30 6.85 -24.73
CA SER A 42 6.96 8.11 -25.06
C SER A 42 6.29 9.33 -24.41
N ASP A 43 4.97 9.32 -24.22
CA ASP A 43 4.21 10.46 -23.70
C ASP A 43 4.58 10.83 -22.26
N PHE A 44 5.19 9.91 -21.51
CA PHE A 44 5.69 10.14 -20.16
C PHE A 44 7.17 10.50 -20.11
N ARG A 45 7.93 10.22 -21.18
CA ARG A 45 9.40 10.38 -21.22
C ARG A 45 9.86 11.56 -22.06
N VAL A 46 8.98 12.14 -22.87
CA VAL A 46 9.26 13.33 -23.67
C VAL A 46 8.22 14.43 -23.42
N PRO A 47 8.62 15.71 -23.55
CA PRO A 47 7.68 16.83 -23.51
C PRO A 47 6.54 16.67 -24.53
N LEU A 48 5.28 16.81 -24.08
CA LEU A 48 4.08 16.85 -24.91
C LEU A 48 3.60 18.29 -25.12
N ASP A 49 3.38 18.69 -26.36
CA ASP A 49 2.66 19.94 -26.62
C ASP A 49 1.14 19.68 -26.62
N ALA A 50 0.38 20.54 -25.94
CA ALA A 50 -1.08 20.55 -26.00
C ALA A 50 -1.61 20.67 -27.45
N SER A 51 -0.83 21.25 -28.37
CA SER A 51 -1.17 21.29 -29.80
C SER A 51 -1.30 19.90 -30.46
N LYS A 52 -0.76 18.84 -29.83
CA LYS A 52 -0.88 17.44 -30.28
C LYS A 52 -2.32 16.93 -30.25
N PHE A 53 -3.19 17.52 -29.43
CA PHE A 53 -4.58 17.07 -29.26
C PHE A 53 -5.53 17.80 -30.20
N SER A 54 -5.50 17.48 -31.50
CA SER A 54 -6.33 18.14 -32.54
C SER A 54 -7.84 18.07 -32.30
N ASN A 55 -8.32 17.08 -31.53
CA ASN A 55 -9.74 16.87 -31.19
C ASN A 55 -10.08 17.25 -29.74
N SER A 56 -9.36 18.19 -29.15
CA SER A 56 -9.57 18.61 -27.76
C SER A 56 -10.28 19.96 -27.63
N LEU A 57 -10.92 20.18 -26.49
CA LEU A 57 -11.42 21.50 -26.10
C LEU A 57 -10.23 22.32 -25.57
N GLN A 58 -9.90 23.39 -26.27
CA GLN A 58 -8.76 24.28 -25.95
C GLN A 58 -9.16 25.76 -25.97
N VAL A 59 -8.34 26.59 -25.34
CA VAL A 59 -8.35 28.05 -25.45
C VAL A 59 -7.00 28.56 -25.93
N SER A 60 -6.90 29.85 -26.29
CA SER A 60 -5.62 30.44 -26.66
C SER A 60 -4.59 30.31 -25.52
N PRO A 61 -3.29 30.15 -25.84
CA PRO A 61 -2.25 29.99 -24.83
C PRO A 61 -2.26 31.13 -23.79
N GLY A 62 -1.98 30.81 -22.54
CA GLY A 62 -1.98 31.81 -21.46
C GLY A 62 -3.34 32.06 -20.81
N LYS A 63 -4.44 31.53 -21.37
CA LYS A 63 -5.81 31.80 -20.90
C LYS A 63 -6.31 30.72 -19.94
N THR A 64 -7.48 30.95 -19.35
CA THR A 64 -8.20 29.95 -18.53
C THR A 64 -9.28 29.28 -19.37
N LEU A 65 -9.31 27.94 -19.39
CA LEU A 65 -10.46 27.15 -19.80
C LEU A 65 -11.25 26.75 -18.55
N ALA A 66 -12.46 27.30 -18.38
CA ALA A 66 -13.30 27.02 -17.22
C ALA A 66 -14.54 26.22 -17.63
N LEU A 67 -14.78 25.09 -16.94
CA LEU A 67 -16.02 24.31 -17.01
C LEU A 67 -16.74 24.41 -15.68
N ILE A 68 -17.85 25.15 -15.66
CA ILE A 68 -18.63 25.43 -14.46
C ILE A 68 -20.08 25.04 -14.74
N GLY A 69 -20.66 24.20 -13.89
CA GLY A 69 -22.03 23.72 -14.09
C GLY A 69 -22.51 22.78 -12.99
N GLY A 70 -23.58 22.03 -13.26
CA GLY A 70 -24.05 20.93 -12.40
C GLY A 70 -23.12 19.72 -12.46
N ASN A 71 -23.64 18.51 -12.65
CA ASN A 71 -22.79 17.34 -12.88
C ASN A 71 -21.92 17.52 -14.13
N ILE A 72 -20.64 17.17 -14.05
CA ILE A 72 -19.69 17.27 -15.16
C ILE A 72 -19.19 15.86 -15.51
N LEU A 73 -19.45 15.42 -16.73
CA LEU A 73 -18.99 14.13 -17.26
C LEU A 73 -18.09 14.35 -18.47
N LEU A 74 -16.83 13.95 -18.35
CA LEU A 74 -15.92 13.74 -19.48
C LEU A 74 -15.90 12.25 -19.81
N ASN A 75 -16.31 11.91 -21.02
CA ASN A 75 -16.38 10.52 -21.48
C ASN A 75 -15.64 10.38 -22.81
N GLY A 76 -14.36 9.99 -22.75
CA GLY A 76 -13.42 10.07 -23.86
C GLY A 76 -13.03 11.49 -24.28
N GLY A 77 -13.45 12.51 -23.53
CA GLY A 77 -13.17 13.91 -23.82
C GLY A 77 -11.74 14.32 -23.47
N ILE A 78 -11.16 15.21 -24.29
CA ILE A 78 -9.84 15.79 -24.04
C ILE A 78 -10.00 17.30 -23.79
N LEU A 79 -9.57 17.77 -22.64
CA LEU A 79 -9.36 19.18 -22.34
C LEU A 79 -7.86 19.44 -22.35
N SER A 80 -7.39 20.42 -23.10
CA SER A 80 -5.98 20.79 -23.04
C SER A 80 -5.75 22.27 -23.19
N ASN A 81 -4.73 22.77 -22.49
CA ASN A 81 -4.40 24.19 -22.52
C ASN A 81 -2.90 24.42 -22.39
N ARG A 82 -2.35 25.30 -23.24
CA ARG A 82 -0.92 25.64 -23.26
C ARG A 82 -0.69 26.92 -22.45
N ASP A 83 0.33 26.91 -21.59
CA ASP A 83 0.74 28.07 -20.78
C ASP A 83 -0.39 28.66 -19.92
N GLY A 84 -1.42 27.87 -19.62
CA GLY A 84 -2.71 28.36 -19.14
C GLY A 84 -3.28 27.55 -17.97
N ARG A 85 -4.56 27.80 -17.67
CA ARG A 85 -5.27 27.16 -16.56
C ARG A 85 -6.47 26.35 -17.04
N ILE A 86 -6.76 25.25 -16.37
CA ILE A 86 -8.03 24.53 -16.50
C ILE A 86 -8.71 24.55 -15.13
N GLU A 87 -9.93 25.10 -15.08
CA GLU A 87 -10.75 25.19 -13.87
C GLU A 87 -12.02 24.37 -14.09
N ILE A 88 -12.27 23.34 -13.28
CA ILE A 88 -13.48 22.52 -13.34
C ILE A 88 -14.17 22.59 -12.00
N ILE A 89 -15.38 23.16 -11.97
CA ILE A 89 -16.15 23.31 -10.73
C ILE A 89 -17.59 22.84 -10.96
N SER A 90 -17.99 21.82 -10.20
CA SER A 90 -19.34 21.28 -10.23
C SER A 90 -20.14 21.80 -9.04
N ILE A 91 -21.08 22.71 -9.28
CA ILE A 91 -21.88 23.40 -8.25
C ILE A 91 -23.30 22.85 -8.27
N GLU A 92 -23.78 22.45 -7.09
CA GLU A 92 -25.20 22.15 -6.84
C GLU A 92 -25.93 23.42 -6.37
N ARG A 93 -25.37 24.10 -5.36
CA ARG A 93 -25.96 25.29 -4.78
C ARG A 93 -24.86 26.22 -4.27
N GLY A 94 -25.01 27.52 -4.50
CA GLY A 94 -24.09 28.52 -3.97
C GLY A 94 -23.85 29.67 -4.94
N LYS A 95 -22.89 30.52 -4.60
CA LYS A 95 -22.45 31.63 -5.44
C LYS A 95 -20.98 31.44 -5.81
N LEU A 96 -20.70 31.73 -7.07
CA LEU A 96 -19.36 31.77 -7.63
C LEU A 96 -19.14 33.16 -8.22
N ASN A 97 -18.15 33.87 -7.70
CA ASN A 97 -17.71 35.15 -8.22
C ASN A 97 -16.56 34.92 -9.18
N ILE A 98 -16.66 35.53 -10.36
CA ILE A 98 -15.64 35.43 -11.39
C ILE A 98 -14.88 36.75 -11.43
N GLU A 99 -13.63 36.72 -11.03
CA GLU A 99 -12.75 37.87 -10.98
C GLU A 99 -11.68 37.76 -12.08
N PRO A 100 -11.76 38.57 -13.15
CA PRO A 100 -10.70 38.64 -14.15
C PRO A 100 -9.52 39.45 -13.60
N GLU A 101 -8.33 38.87 -13.61
CA GLU A 101 -7.08 39.53 -13.22
C GLU A 101 -5.97 39.16 -14.21
N ASN A 102 -5.27 40.16 -14.76
CA ASN A 102 -4.14 39.97 -15.69
C ASN A 102 -4.40 38.97 -16.83
N ASN A 103 -5.56 39.06 -17.50
CA ASN A 103 -6.00 38.14 -18.57
C ASN A 103 -6.22 36.67 -18.14
N LYS A 104 -6.30 36.40 -16.84
CA LYS A 104 -6.67 35.11 -16.25
C LYS A 104 -8.00 35.23 -15.52
N LEU A 105 -8.71 34.12 -15.43
CA LEU A 105 -9.99 34.02 -14.73
C LEU A 105 -9.74 33.39 -13.35
N PHE A 106 -10.06 34.11 -12.27
CA PHE A 106 -10.02 33.58 -10.91
C PHE A 106 -11.44 33.36 -10.39
N LEU A 107 -11.68 32.19 -9.83
CA LEU A 107 -12.99 31.79 -9.32
C LEU A 107 -12.98 31.87 -7.79
N LYS A 108 -13.76 32.80 -7.21
CA LYS A 108 -13.95 32.92 -5.77
C LYS A 108 -15.31 32.36 -5.37
N LYS A 109 -15.31 31.47 -4.39
CA LYS A 109 -16.50 30.79 -3.87
C LYS A 109 -16.93 31.39 -2.54
N ASP A 110 -18.24 31.49 -2.31
CA ASP A 110 -18.80 31.77 -0.99
C ASP A 110 -18.62 30.55 -0.06
N SER A 111 -18.76 30.76 1.26
CA SER A 111 -18.53 29.73 2.28
C SER A 111 -19.47 28.52 2.21
N ASN A 112 -20.64 28.66 1.58
CA ASN A 112 -21.73 27.68 1.61
C ASN A 112 -21.97 27.00 0.24
N VAL A 113 -20.92 26.82 -0.56
CA VAL A 113 -21.04 26.12 -1.85
C VAL A 113 -21.21 24.62 -1.61
N LEU A 114 -22.32 24.07 -2.11
CA LEU A 114 -22.55 22.64 -2.27
C LEU A 114 -22.16 22.22 -3.68
N PHE A 115 -21.47 21.10 -3.78
CA PHE A 115 -20.90 20.61 -5.03
C PHE A 115 -21.71 19.44 -5.60
N ASN A 116 -21.71 19.32 -6.92
CA ASN A 116 -22.23 18.17 -7.66
C ASN A 116 -21.06 17.25 -8.07
N ASP A 117 -21.34 16.19 -8.83
CA ASP A 117 -20.34 15.18 -9.19
C ASP A 117 -19.54 15.53 -10.45
N ILE A 118 -18.28 15.10 -10.46
CA ILE A 118 -17.37 15.16 -11.61
C ILE A 118 -16.90 13.74 -11.92
N ALA A 119 -17.01 13.33 -13.18
CA ALA A 119 -16.50 12.03 -13.63
C ALA A 119 -15.71 12.15 -14.94
N LEU A 120 -14.55 11.51 -14.97
CA LEU A 120 -13.74 11.26 -16.15
C LEU A 120 -13.78 9.76 -16.44
N LYS A 121 -14.15 9.37 -17.66
CA LYS A 121 -14.26 7.97 -18.10
C LYS A 121 -13.68 7.77 -19.49
N ASN A 122 -13.40 6.51 -19.83
CA ASN A 122 -13.00 6.04 -21.16
C ASN A 122 -11.81 6.84 -21.73
N ASN A 123 -10.66 6.82 -21.04
CA ASN A 123 -9.46 7.52 -21.46
C ASN A 123 -9.63 9.04 -21.63
N SER A 124 -10.48 9.67 -20.82
CA SER A 124 -10.57 11.15 -20.82
C SER A 124 -9.25 11.76 -20.35
N LEU A 125 -8.90 12.92 -20.88
CA LEU A 125 -7.64 13.60 -20.55
C LEU A 125 -7.90 15.06 -20.20
N ILE A 126 -7.35 15.51 -19.08
CA ILE A 126 -7.18 16.93 -18.77
C ILE A 126 -5.68 17.20 -18.77
N PHE A 127 -5.21 18.08 -19.67
CA PHE A 127 -3.78 18.31 -19.87
C PHE A 127 -3.40 19.78 -19.86
N VAL A 128 -2.33 20.14 -19.14
CA VAL A 128 -1.67 21.44 -19.27
C VAL A 128 -0.17 21.30 -19.39
N ASN A 129 0.47 22.18 -20.17
CA ASN A 129 1.91 22.33 -20.21
C ASN A 129 2.33 23.80 -20.09
N SER A 130 3.54 24.05 -19.59
CA SER A 130 4.12 25.40 -19.53
C SER A 130 5.51 25.50 -20.17
N TYR A 131 5.72 26.58 -20.93
CA TYR A 131 7.01 27.06 -21.41
C TYR A 131 7.44 28.35 -20.67
N GLU A 132 8.65 28.82 -20.96
CA GLU A 132 9.36 29.93 -20.31
C GLU A 132 8.47 31.08 -19.75
N GLY A 133 8.55 31.27 -18.44
CA GLY A 133 7.94 32.37 -17.69
C GLY A 133 6.43 32.29 -17.54
N LYS A 134 5.79 31.16 -17.83
CA LYS A 134 4.32 31.00 -17.77
C LYS A 134 3.88 30.13 -16.59
N ASP A 135 2.60 30.25 -16.24
CA ASP A 135 1.95 29.39 -15.25
C ASP A 135 1.23 28.24 -15.94
N ASN A 136 1.10 27.11 -15.26
CA ASN A 136 0.17 26.04 -15.63
C ASN A 136 -0.56 25.52 -14.40
N THR A 137 -1.89 25.46 -14.43
CA THR A 137 -2.67 25.01 -13.26
C THR A 137 -3.88 24.21 -13.69
N ILE A 138 -4.15 23.12 -12.97
CA ILE A 138 -5.41 22.39 -13.07
C ILE A 138 -6.08 22.41 -11.71
N ASN A 139 -7.30 22.93 -11.63
CA ASN A 139 -8.12 22.91 -10.44
C ASN A 139 -9.41 22.15 -10.73
N ILE A 140 -9.74 21.16 -9.88
CA ILE A 140 -10.96 20.36 -10.00
C ILE A 140 -11.67 20.34 -8.65
N GLU A 141 -12.93 20.78 -8.62
CA GLU A 141 -13.71 20.89 -7.40
C GLU A 141 -15.13 20.33 -7.58
N GLY A 142 -15.48 19.35 -6.74
CA GLY A 142 -16.73 18.60 -6.85
C GLY A 142 -17.09 17.91 -5.53
N SER A 143 -18.24 17.23 -5.48
CA SER A 143 -18.64 16.39 -4.35
C SER A 143 -17.97 15.04 -4.43
N ASN A 144 -18.34 14.24 -5.41
CA ASN A 144 -17.60 13.06 -5.81
C ASN A 144 -16.81 13.36 -7.09
N ILE A 145 -15.49 13.16 -7.06
CA ILE A 145 -14.61 13.26 -8.23
C ILE A 145 -14.13 11.85 -8.58
N LYS A 146 -14.47 11.38 -9.77
CA LYS A 146 -14.14 10.03 -10.24
C LYS A 146 -13.24 10.09 -11.47
N ILE A 147 -12.07 9.47 -11.40
CA ILE A 147 -11.13 9.33 -12.51
C ILE A 147 -11.02 7.84 -12.84
N LEU A 148 -11.71 7.43 -13.89
CA LEU A 148 -11.98 6.02 -14.18
C LEU A 148 -11.56 5.64 -15.60
N SER A 149 -11.44 4.33 -15.80
CA SER A 149 -11.24 3.67 -17.09
C SER A 149 -10.10 4.29 -17.91
N GLY A 150 -8.89 4.36 -17.33
CA GLY A 150 -7.70 4.89 -17.99
C GLY A 150 -7.67 6.41 -18.18
N SER A 151 -8.54 7.17 -17.51
CA SER A 151 -8.57 8.64 -17.64
C SER A 151 -7.46 9.31 -16.83
N SER A 152 -6.96 10.45 -17.29
CA SER A 152 -5.82 11.12 -16.66
C SER A 152 -5.99 12.63 -16.49
N VAL A 153 -5.44 13.14 -15.38
CA VAL A 153 -5.24 14.57 -15.14
C VAL A 153 -3.74 14.82 -15.11
N PHE A 154 -3.20 15.56 -16.09
CA PHE A 154 -1.77 15.61 -16.34
C PHE A 154 -1.25 17.03 -16.54
N SER A 155 -0.18 17.38 -15.85
CA SER A 155 0.52 18.66 -15.97
C SER A 155 2.01 18.45 -16.28
N GLN A 156 2.58 19.27 -17.17
CA GLN A 156 4.02 19.21 -17.49
C GLN A 156 4.70 20.58 -17.43
N ASN A 157 5.84 20.65 -16.71
CA ASN A 157 6.78 21.77 -16.78
C ASN A 157 7.80 21.49 -17.87
N GLN A 158 7.85 22.30 -18.91
CA GLN A 158 8.75 22.13 -20.06
C GLN A 158 9.77 23.27 -20.20
N GLY A 159 9.87 24.16 -19.20
CA GLY A 159 10.77 25.31 -19.26
C GLY A 159 10.99 25.97 -17.90
N ASN A 160 11.04 27.31 -17.91
CA ASN A 160 11.19 28.12 -16.71
C ASN A 160 9.81 28.61 -16.22
N LYS A 161 8.97 27.74 -15.65
CA LYS A 161 7.64 28.17 -15.17
C LYS A 161 7.73 29.14 -13.98
N LEU A 162 6.72 30.01 -13.83
CA LEU A 162 6.55 30.86 -12.66
C LEU A 162 5.88 30.08 -11.51
N ASN A 163 4.70 29.51 -11.78
CA ASN A 163 3.96 28.68 -10.84
C ASN A 163 3.34 27.48 -11.56
N GLY A 164 3.10 26.39 -10.84
CA GLY A 164 2.24 25.34 -11.37
C GLY A 164 1.92 24.23 -10.39
N GLU A 165 0.68 23.76 -10.46
CA GLU A 165 0.09 22.79 -9.53
C GLU A 165 -1.16 22.11 -10.11
N ILE A 166 -1.45 20.92 -9.61
CA ILE A 166 -2.76 20.28 -9.73
C ILE A 166 -3.43 20.31 -8.36
N LYS A 167 -4.62 20.91 -8.27
CA LYS A 167 -5.45 20.92 -7.06
C LYS A 167 -6.73 20.16 -7.30
N ILE A 168 -7.00 19.19 -6.43
CA ILE A 168 -8.25 18.43 -6.42
C ILE A 168 -8.90 18.58 -5.05
N ASN A 169 -10.14 19.08 -5.05
CA ASN A 169 -10.96 19.24 -3.87
C ASN A 169 -12.28 18.49 -4.04
N ALA A 170 -12.37 17.31 -3.42
CA ALA A 170 -13.60 16.51 -3.39
C ALA A 170 -14.27 16.64 -2.02
N SER A 171 -15.42 17.29 -1.91
CA SER A 171 -16.05 17.47 -0.59
C SER A 171 -16.49 16.13 0.04
N ASN A 172 -16.66 15.07 -0.76
CA ASN A 172 -17.00 13.72 -0.29
C ASN A 172 -15.96 12.66 -0.69
N LEU A 173 -15.81 12.35 -1.98
CA LEU A 173 -15.00 11.21 -2.44
C LEU A 173 -14.12 11.59 -3.63
N LEU A 174 -12.83 11.25 -3.55
CA LEU A 174 -11.97 11.10 -4.72
C LEU A 174 -11.77 9.60 -5.00
N GLU A 175 -12.25 9.13 -6.15
CA GLU A 175 -12.09 7.74 -6.59
C GLU A 175 -11.23 7.67 -7.86
N ILE A 176 -10.14 6.89 -7.81
CA ILE A 176 -9.26 6.68 -8.96
C ILE A 176 -9.06 5.19 -9.15
N LYS A 177 -9.68 4.64 -10.19
CA LYS A 177 -9.73 3.19 -10.43
C LYS A 177 -9.78 2.86 -11.90
N GLU A 178 -9.72 1.56 -12.18
CA GLU A 178 -9.87 0.96 -13.50
C GLU A 178 -8.77 1.40 -14.48
N SER A 179 -8.02 0.44 -14.99
CA SER A 179 -7.19 0.65 -16.17
C SER A 179 -7.93 0.20 -17.42
N THR A 180 -7.51 0.70 -18.56
CA THR A 180 -7.75 0.05 -19.85
C THR A 180 -6.50 -0.76 -20.22
N PRO A 181 -6.56 -1.64 -21.23
CA PRO A 181 -5.37 -2.32 -21.74
C PRO A 181 -4.25 -1.37 -22.19
N LEU A 182 -4.55 -0.08 -22.34
CA LEU A 182 -3.67 0.93 -22.93
C LEU A 182 -3.36 2.12 -22.01
N SER A 183 -4.06 2.29 -20.88
CA SER A 183 -3.76 3.37 -19.93
C SER A 183 -4.25 3.10 -18.51
N LEU A 184 -3.53 3.65 -17.52
CA LEU A 184 -3.91 3.68 -16.11
C LEU A 184 -4.65 4.96 -15.78
N SER A 185 -5.73 4.86 -14.98
CA SER A 185 -6.33 6.04 -14.38
C SER A 185 -5.31 6.75 -13.51
N SER A 186 -5.21 8.08 -13.62
CA SER A 186 -4.10 8.78 -12.98
C SER A 186 -4.22 10.28 -12.79
N ILE A 187 -3.41 10.80 -11.86
CA ILE A 187 -3.11 12.22 -11.69
C ILE A 187 -1.59 12.38 -11.72
N PHE A 188 -1.05 13.09 -12.70
CA PHE A 188 0.40 13.18 -12.91
C PHE A 188 0.92 14.61 -13.00
N THR A 189 2.16 14.80 -12.55
CA THR A 189 3.01 15.91 -13.00
C THR A 189 4.32 15.41 -13.56
N SER A 190 4.87 16.09 -14.57
CA SER A 190 6.21 15.81 -15.11
C SER A 190 7.05 17.07 -15.25
N ASN A 191 8.24 17.05 -14.67
CA ASN A 191 9.20 18.13 -14.75
C ASN A 191 10.32 17.83 -15.74
N PHE A 192 10.31 18.51 -16.88
CA PHE A 192 11.41 18.59 -17.85
C PHE A 192 12.14 19.94 -17.78
N GLY A 193 11.57 20.91 -17.07
CA GLY A 193 12.06 22.29 -16.95
C GLY A 193 13.22 22.46 -15.96
N ILE A 194 13.77 23.67 -15.92
CA ILE A 194 14.89 24.04 -15.05
C ILE A 194 14.46 24.60 -13.68
N THR A 195 13.14 24.75 -13.46
CA THR A 195 12.53 25.15 -12.19
C THR A 195 11.95 23.94 -11.44
N PRO A 196 11.63 24.08 -10.14
CA PRO A 196 10.97 23.01 -9.38
C PRO A 196 9.69 22.50 -10.05
N GLY A 197 9.46 21.19 -10.03
CA GLY A 197 8.29 20.54 -10.62
C GLY A 197 6.95 20.97 -10.02
N GLU A 198 5.84 20.71 -10.72
CA GLU A 198 4.49 21.00 -10.22
C GLU A 198 4.10 20.12 -9.04
N ASN A 199 3.49 20.77 -8.04
CA ASN A 199 2.93 20.08 -6.88
C ASN A 199 1.56 19.50 -7.21
N ILE A 200 1.20 18.42 -6.52
CA ILE A 200 -0.16 17.88 -6.48
C ILE A 200 -0.72 18.09 -5.08
N GLN A 201 -1.86 18.75 -4.97
CA GLN A 201 -2.58 18.95 -3.72
C GLN A 201 -3.95 18.31 -3.80
N ILE A 202 -4.24 17.43 -2.84
CA ILE A 202 -5.49 16.70 -2.76
C ILE A 202 -6.12 16.92 -1.39
N ILE A 203 -7.36 17.37 -1.42
CA ILE A 203 -8.22 17.48 -0.24
C ILE A 203 -9.48 16.70 -0.56
N ALA A 204 -9.76 15.67 0.24
CA ALA A 204 -11.02 14.94 0.13
C ALA A 204 -11.46 14.41 1.48
N ASN A 205 -12.76 14.17 1.69
CA ASN A 205 -13.17 13.47 2.90
C ASN A 205 -12.75 11.98 2.85
N LYS A 206 -12.91 11.34 1.69
CA LYS A 206 -12.46 9.97 1.40
C LYS A 206 -11.66 9.91 0.10
N ILE A 207 -10.58 9.13 0.09
CA ILE A 207 -9.78 8.83 -1.10
C ILE A 207 -9.72 7.32 -1.29
N ASP A 208 -10.14 6.82 -2.45
CA ASP A 208 -10.05 5.42 -2.82
C ASP A 208 -9.26 5.28 -4.14
N ILE A 209 -8.11 4.62 -4.07
CA ILE A 209 -7.24 4.33 -5.21
C ILE A 209 -7.11 2.82 -5.37
N GLU A 210 -7.35 2.31 -6.58
CA GLU A 210 -7.20 0.89 -6.91
C GLU A 210 -6.52 0.71 -8.26
N GLY A 211 -5.30 0.19 -8.26
CA GLY A 211 -4.53 -0.05 -9.49
C GLY A 211 -4.15 1.21 -10.28
N ALA A 212 -4.42 2.39 -9.73
CA ALA A 212 -4.23 3.70 -10.33
C ALA A 212 -3.10 4.47 -9.65
N GLN A 213 -2.67 5.60 -10.25
CA GLN A 213 -1.51 6.35 -9.76
C GLN A 213 -1.77 7.84 -9.58
N ILE A 214 -1.28 8.38 -8.46
CA ILE A 214 -1.08 9.81 -8.26
C ILE A 214 0.42 10.01 -8.15
N ALA A 215 1.01 10.74 -9.08
CA ALA A 215 2.46 10.81 -9.11
C ALA A 215 3.06 12.10 -9.64
N THR A 216 4.23 12.43 -9.09
CA THR A 216 5.12 13.43 -9.67
C THR A 216 6.32 12.73 -10.29
N THR A 217 6.79 13.24 -11.42
CA THR A 217 7.95 12.71 -12.14
C THR A 217 8.93 13.84 -12.41
N ASN A 218 10.22 13.62 -12.15
CA ASN A 218 11.26 14.60 -12.41
C ASN A 218 12.30 14.05 -13.38
N PHE A 219 12.44 14.69 -14.53
CA PHE A 219 13.42 14.36 -15.57
C PHE A 219 14.51 15.43 -15.68
N SER A 220 14.58 16.39 -14.76
CA SER A 220 15.52 17.51 -14.81
C SER A 220 16.46 17.57 -13.61
N LYS A 221 17.44 18.47 -13.67
CA LYS A 221 18.35 18.75 -12.54
C LYS A 221 17.69 19.57 -11.43
N ALA A 222 16.50 20.11 -11.66
CA ALA A 222 15.73 20.83 -10.64
C ALA A 222 15.06 19.85 -9.67
N SER A 223 14.47 20.39 -8.60
CA SER A 223 13.70 19.58 -7.64
C SER A 223 12.38 19.10 -8.23
N GLY A 224 11.97 17.87 -7.89
CA GLY A 224 10.67 17.33 -8.24
C GLY A 224 9.52 18.01 -7.47
N GLY A 225 8.31 17.89 -8.02
CA GLY A 225 7.11 18.41 -7.38
C GLY A 225 6.67 17.57 -6.17
N ASN A 226 6.10 18.23 -5.16
CA ASN A 226 5.63 17.57 -3.94
C ASN A 226 4.16 17.12 -4.06
N ILE A 227 3.79 16.10 -3.30
CA ILE A 227 2.41 15.63 -3.18
C ILE A 227 1.94 15.89 -1.75
N THR A 228 0.82 16.60 -1.61
CA THR A 228 0.18 16.86 -0.31
C THR A 228 -1.23 16.30 -0.30
N VAL A 229 -1.54 15.50 0.73
CA VAL A 229 -2.85 14.87 0.89
C VAL A 229 -3.45 15.20 2.25
N ILE A 230 -4.70 15.63 2.25
CA ILE A 230 -5.51 15.80 3.46
C ILE A 230 -6.79 14.98 3.29
N SER A 231 -7.00 14.00 4.17
CA SER A 231 -8.20 13.15 4.14
C SER A 231 -8.61 12.64 5.52
N ASN A 232 -9.90 12.30 5.69
CA ASN A 232 -10.30 11.48 6.83
C ASN A 232 -9.97 10.02 6.55
N ASP A 233 -10.43 9.47 5.41
CA ASP A 233 -10.17 8.09 5.05
C ASP A 233 -9.38 7.99 3.75
N PHE A 234 -8.30 7.20 3.75
CA PHE A 234 -7.49 6.91 2.57
C PHE A 234 -7.33 5.41 2.42
N ASN A 235 -7.83 4.86 1.32
CA ASN A 235 -7.56 3.47 0.92
C ASN A 235 -6.72 3.44 -0.37
N SER A 236 -5.54 2.83 -0.29
CA SER A 236 -4.68 2.53 -1.43
C SER A 236 -4.62 1.04 -1.64
N ALA A 237 -4.96 0.58 -2.84
CA ALA A 237 -4.78 -0.81 -3.25
C ALA A 237 -4.05 -0.88 -4.60
N GLY A 238 -3.21 -1.89 -4.73
CA GLY A 238 -2.77 -2.33 -6.05
C GLY A 238 -3.91 -2.99 -6.83
N SER A 239 -3.57 -3.52 -7.99
CA SER A 239 -4.50 -4.27 -8.86
C SER A 239 -3.83 -5.55 -9.34
N THR A 240 -4.61 -6.39 -10.02
CA THR A 240 -4.02 -7.49 -10.79
C THR A 240 -3.06 -6.94 -11.84
N PRO A 241 -1.86 -7.51 -12.00
CA PRO A 241 -0.94 -7.17 -13.08
C PRO A 241 -1.62 -7.08 -14.44
N SER A 242 -1.28 -6.05 -15.21
CA SER A 242 -1.80 -5.82 -16.57
C SER A 242 -0.67 -5.31 -17.47
N PRO A 243 -0.82 -5.29 -18.82
CA PRO A 243 0.22 -4.81 -19.72
C PRO A 243 0.70 -3.38 -19.41
N VAL A 244 -0.20 -2.51 -18.94
CA VAL A 244 0.11 -1.11 -18.58
C VAL A 244 0.53 -0.94 -17.11
N ASN A 245 0.31 -1.96 -16.28
CA ASN A 245 0.74 -2.02 -14.89
C ASN A 245 1.25 -3.42 -14.56
N PRO A 246 2.44 -3.80 -15.07
CA PRO A 246 2.92 -5.19 -15.04
C PRO A 246 3.19 -5.71 -13.63
N PHE A 247 3.29 -4.82 -12.64
CA PHE A 247 3.47 -5.19 -11.24
C PHE A 247 2.21 -4.98 -10.39
N GLY A 248 1.12 -4.46 -10.99
CA GLY A 248 -0.12 -4.20 -10.29
C GLY A 248 -0.01 -3.14 -9.20
N TYR A 249 1.00 -2.26 -9.22
CA TYR A 249 1.17 -1.24 -8.19
C TYR A 249 0.16 -0.10 -8.35
N GLY A 250 -0.37 0.39 -7.24
CA GLY A 250 -1.30 1.52 -7.23
C GLY A 250 -1.07 2.38 -5.99
N GLY A 251 -1.36 3.68 -6.07
CA GLY A 251 -1.24 4.60 -4.95
C GLY A 251 -0.51 5.90 -5.30
N ILE A 252 0.27 6.42 -4.36
CA ILE A 252 0.93 7.74 -4.48
C ILE A 252 2.43 7.56 -4.60
N ASN A 253 3.02 8.14 -5.64
CA ASN A 253 4.43 7.96 -5.91
C ASN A 253 5.12 9.26 -6.37
N SER A 254 6.34 9.51 -5.91
CA SER A 254 7.20 10.58 -6.43
C SER A 254 8.40 9.95 -7.07
N PHE A 255 8.60 10.15 -8.37
CA PHE A 255 9.66 9.53 -9.15
C PHE A 255 10.70 10.56 -9.61
N ASN A 256 11.97 10.28 -9.38
CA ASN A 256 13.07 11.10 -9.85
C ASN A 256 13.99 10.33 -10.82
N TYR A 257 13.96 10.73 -12.08
CA TYR A 257 14.67 10.13 -13.19
C TYR A 257 15.94 10.91 -13.61
N ASN A 258 16.42 11.85 -12.78
CA ASN A 258 17.63 12.63 -13.09
C ASN A 258 18.37 13.04 -11.79
N SER A 259 19.41 13.87 -11.89
CA SER A 259 20.28 14.25 -10.76
C SER A 259 19.69 15.28 -9.80
N GLY A 260 18.47 15.78 -10.04
CA GLY A 260 17.77 16.67 -9.11
C GLY A 260 17.27 15.95 -7.86
N SER A 261 16.75 16.69 -6.88
CA SER A 261 16.11 16.10 -5.70
C SER A 261 14.70 15.61 -6.02
N GLY A 262 14.31 14.44 -5.54
CA GLY A 262 12.94 13.92 -5.65
C GLY A 262 11.93 14.75 -4.86
N GLY A 263 10.66 14.71 -5.29
CA GLY A 263 9.57 15.39 -4.61
C GLY A 263 9.16 14.70 -3.30
N ASN A 264 8.75 15.47 -2.30
CA ASN A 264 8.30 14.93 -1.02
C ASN A 264 6.82 14.53 -1.06
N ILE A 265 6.44 13.59 -0.20
CA ILE A 265 5.04 13.23 0.06
C ILE A 265 4.70 13.62 1.49
N THR A 266 3.65 14.43 1.67
CA THR A 266 3.14 14.83 2.98
C THR A 266 1.66 14.50 3.10
N GLY A 267 1.27 13.79 4.16
CA GLY A 267 -0.11 13.38 4.39
C GLY A 267 -0.59 13.70 5.80
N LYS A 268 -1.76 14.34 5.89
CA LYS A 268 -2.57 14.44 7.11
C LYS A 268 -3.84 13.62 6.90
N ILE A 269 -3.82 12.37 7.36
CA ILE A 269 -4.84 11.37 7.02
C ILE A 269 -5.35 10.74 8.30
N LYS A 270 -6.63 10.82 8.64
CA LYS A 270 -7.12 10.23 9.90
C LYS A 270 -6.94 8.70 9.92
N ASN A 271 -7.42 8.00 8.91
CA ASN A 271 -7.29 6.55 8.74
C ASN A 271 -6.66 6.23 7.38
N LEU A 272 -5.50 5.58 7.39
CA LEU A 272 -4.78 5.15 6.19
C LEU A 272 -4.72 3.63 6.11
N ILE A 273 -5.21 3.06 5.01
CA ILE A 273 -5.07 1.66 4.66
C ILE A 273 -4.31 1.56 3.34
N ILE A 274 -3.22 0.80 3.34
CA ILE A 274 -2.48 0.45 2.12
C ILE A 274 -2.44 -1.07 2.05
N GLN A 275 -2.96 -1.65 0.96
CA GLN A 275 -3.09 -3.09 0.86
C GLN A 275 -2.84 -3.64 -0.54
N ASN A 276 -2.63 -4.95 -0.67
CA ASN A 276 -2.57 -5.66 -1.94
C ASN A 276 -1.59 -4.99 -2.94
N ASN A 277 -0.34 -4.81 -2.51
CA ASN A 277 0.71 -4.09 -3.26
C ASN A 277 0.44 -2.59 -3.54
N GLY A 278 -0.48 -1.96 -2.80
CA GLY A 278 -0.61 -0.51 -2.79
C GLY A 278 0.66 0.18 -2.26
N THR A 279 0.94 1.39 -2.73
CA THR A 279 2.17 2.13 -2.42
C THR A 279 1.90 3.57 -2.01
N LEU A 280 2.69 4.07 -1.05
CA LEU A 280 2.95 5.49 -0.84
C LEU A 280 4.48 5.64 -0.80
N THR A 281 5.10 6.04 -1.92
CA THR A 281 6.57 6.02 -2.02
C THR A 281 7.21 7.23 -2.68
N THR A 282 8.41 7.57 -2.23
CA THR A 282 9.34 8.40 -3.00
C THR A 282 10.41 7.49 -3.59
N THR A 283 10.75 7.66 -4.87
CA THR A 283 11.67 6.79 -5.59
C THR A 283 12.63 7.61 -6.43
N THR A 284 13.93 7.36 -6.29
CA THR A 284 14.96 7.87 -7.21
C THR A 284 15.52 6.74 -8.06
N SER A 285 15.69 7.02 -9.35
CA SER A 285 16.35 6.13 -10.30
C SER A 285 17.88 6.16 -10.16
N LEU A 286 18.59 5.53 -11.11
CA LEU A 286 20.04 5.28 -11.10
C LEU A 286 20.94 6.55 -11.08
N PHE A 287 20.38 7.75 -11.26
CA PHE A 287 21.14 9.00 -11.26
C PHE A 287 21.52 9.47 -9.84
N SER A 288 22.35 10.50 -9.72
CA SER A 288 22.88 10.99 -8.44
C SER A 288 21.89 11.81 -7.58
N GLY A 289 20.62 11.89 -7.98
CA GLY A 289 19.60 12.69 -7.30
C GLY A 289 19.19 12.13 -5.94
N GLN A 290 18.94 13.01 -4.96
CA GLN A 290 18.50 12.62 -3.62
C GLN A 290 17.02 12.19 -3.60
N GLY A 291 16.69 11.23 -2.73
CA GLY A 291 15.31 10.79 -2.50
C GLY A 291 14.44 11.86 -1.86
N GLY A 292 13.18 11.92 -2.26
CA GLY A 292 12.18 12.74 -1.56
C GLY A 292 11.87 12.16 -0.18
N ASN A 293 11.51 13.00 0.78
CA ASN A 293 11.08 12.58 2.10
C ASN A 293 9.59 12.22 2.12
N LEU A 294 9.22 11.35 3.06
CA LEU A 294 7.84 10.97 3.32
C LEU A 294 7.46 11.33 4.76
N ASN A 295 6.46 12.19 4.91
CA ASN A 295 5.96 12.63 6.21
C ASN A 295 4.46 12.35 6.35
N LEU A 296 4.08 11.48 7.29
CA LEU A 296 2.67 11.16 7.56
C LEU A 296 2.27 11.47 8.99
N THR A 297 1.09 12.06 9.14
CA THR A 297 0.39 12.21 10.41
C THR A 297 -0.99 11.58 10.29
N SER A 298 -1.28 10.61 11.14
CA SER A 298 -2.52 9.85 11.14
C SER A 298 -3.03 9.51 12.54
N GLU A 299 -4.27 9.06 12.65
CA GLU A 299 -4.72 8.38 13.87
C GLU A 299 -4.45 6.88 13.76
N ASN A 300 -4.74 6.28 12.59
CA ASN A 300 -4.55 4.86 12.36
C ASN A 300 -3.90 4.61 11.01
N ILE A 301 -2.84 3.79 10.98
CA ILE A 301 -2.21 3.31 9.75
C ILE A 301 -2.22 1.78 9.75
N THR A 302 -2.66 1.19 8.64
CA THR A 302 -2.67 -0.25 8.42
C THR A 302 -2.08 -0.58 7.06
N LEU A 303 -0.93 -1.25 7.05
CA LEU A 303 -0.34 -1.85 5.85
C LEU A 303 -0.63 -3.35 5.85
N LYS A 304 -1.23 -3.86 4.79
CA LYS A 304 -1.64 -5.26 4.68
C LYS A 304 -1.23 -5.91 3.36
N ASN A 305 -0.95 -7.20 3.34
CA ASN A 305 -0.77 -7.99 2.12
C ASN A 305 0.11 -7.26 1.08
N GLY A 306 1.34 -6.92 1.46
CA GLY A 306 2.28 -6.22 0.58
C GLY A 306 2.10 -4.70 0.47
N GLY A 307 1.21 -4.06 1.25
CA GLY A 307 1.14 -2.60 1.30
C GLY A 307 2.48 -1.96 1.69
N ASN A 308 2.98 -1.01 0.90
CA ASN A 308 4.31 -0.42 1.06
C ASN A 308 4.23 1.09 1.31
N LEU A 309 5.04 1.54 2.27
CA LEU A 309 5.19 2.94 2.64
C LEU A 309 6.68 3.27 2.71
N GLY A 310 7.19 4.24 1.96
CA GLY A 310 8.60 4.56 2.15
C GLY A 310 9.30 5.42 1.13
N SER A 311 10.63 5.35 1.20
CA SER A 311 11.58 5.99 0.32
C SER A 311 12.54 4.93 -0.23
N LEU A 312 12.72 4.94 -1.54
CA LEU A 312 13.50 3.97 -2.31
C LEU A 312 14.53 4.73 -3.15
N SER A 313 15.82 4.46 -2.97
CA SER A 313 16.86 5.01 -3.85
C SER A 313 17.52 3.91 -4.67
N PHE A 314 17.52 4.02 -6.00
CA PHE A 314 18.28 3.12 -6.88
C PHE A 314 19.60 3.71 -7.34
N GLY A 315 19.79 5.02 -7.17
CA GLY A 315 20.94 5.76 -7.66
C GLY A 315 22.02 6.05 -6.62
N ASN A 316 23.00 6.84 -7.03
CA ASN A 316 24.11 7.23 -6.15
C ASN A 316 23.73 8.33 -5.14
N GLY A 317 22.53 8.89 -5.24
CA GLY A 317 22.04 9.89 -4.30
C GLY A 317 21.56 9.27 -2.98
N LYS A 318 21.62 10.05 -1.89
CA LYS A 318 21.09 9.65 -0.58
C LYS A 318 19.59 9.35 -0.69
N GLY A 319 19.13 8.26 -0.07
CA GLY A 319 17.71 7.98 0.13
C GLY A 319 17.04 9.05 1.00
N GLY A 320 15.77 9.32 0.74
CA GLY A 320 14.95 10.23 1.54
C GLY A 320 14.56 9.62 2.88
N ASP A 321 14.33 10.46 3.87
CA ASP A 321 13.93 10.06 5.22
C ASP A 321 12.41 9.83 5.31
N VAL A 322 12.00 8.97 6.25
CA VAL A 322 10.58 8.61 6.49
C VAL A 322 10.20 8.94 7.93
N LEU A 323 9.17 9.76 8.10
CA LEU A 323 8.59 10.12 9.39
C LEU A 323 7.10 9.75 9.43
N VAL A 324 6.74 8.93 10.41
CA VAL A 324 5.36 8.50 10.64
C VAL A 324 4.94 8.84 12.07
N ASN A 325 3.89 9.64 12.21
CA ASN A 325 3.24 9.93 13.48
C ASN A 325 1.82 9.36 13.45
N THR A 326 1.52 8.38 14.30
CA THR A 326 0.19 7.75 14.32
C THR A 326 -0.19 7.21 15.69
N ASN A 327 -1.47 7.18 16.08
CA ASN A 327 -1.83 6.56 17.36
C ASN A 327 -1.65 5.03 17.31
N ASN A 328 -2.07 4.39 16.22
CA ASN A 328 -1.92 2.96 16.02
C ASN A 328 -1.30 2.65 14.66
N PHE A 329 -0.29 1.79 14.65
CA PHE A 329 0.37 1.35 13.42
C PHE A 329 0.38 -0.18 13.33
N LYS A 330 -0.18 -0.72 12.24
CA LYS A 330 -0.20 -2.15 11.94
C LYS A 330 0.47 -2.44 10.60
N LEU A 331 1.42 -3.38 10.58
CA LEU A 331 2.05 -3.94 9.38
C LEU A 331 1.80 -5.45 9.42
N ILE A 332 1.00 -5.96 8.49
CA ILE A 332 0.50 -7.34 8.55
C ILE A 332 0.61 -8.02 7.19
N GLY A 333 1.28 -9.15 7.14
CA GLY A 333 1.27 -10.00 5.96
C GLY A 333 2.28 -9.59 4.89
N GLN A 334 2.28 -10.39 3.84
CA GLN A 334 3.12 -10.24 2.65
C GLN A 334 2.39 -10.87 1.46
N THR A 335 2.76 -10.46 0.24
CA THR A 335 2.42 -11.19 -0.99
C THR A 335 3.61 -12.07 -1.40
N GLU A 336 3.44 -12.83 -2.48
CA GLU A 336 4.54 -13.61 -3.07
C GLU A 336 5.73 -12.72 -3.50
N ILE A 337 5.45 -11.45 -3.82
CA ILE A 337 6.43 -10.53 -4.40
C ILE A 337 6.97 -9.49 -3.40
N GLN A 338 6.21 -9.15 -2.33
CA GLN A 338 6.68 -8.18 -1.33
C GLN A 338 5.98 -8.28 0.03
N SER A 339 6.72 -7.97 1.09
CA SER A 339 6.19 -7.79 2.45
C SER A 339 5.45 -6.46 2.61
N SER A 340 4.44 -6.43 3.49
CA SER A 340 3.94 -5.16 4.00
C SER A 340 5.06 -4.44 4.75
N SER A 341 5.37 -3.22 4.36
CA SER A 341 6.67 -2.65 4.71
C SER A 341 6.69 -1.14 4.89
N VAL A 342 7.51 -0.68 5.84
CA VAL A 342 7.92 0.73 5.97
C VAL A 342 9.42 0.83 5.72
N THR A 343 9.81 1.57 4.69
CA THR A 343 11.19 1.49 4.18
C THR A 343 11.83 2.85 3.93
N ALA A 344 13.12 2.99 4.21
CA ALA A 344 13.96 4.07 3.71
C ALA A 344 15.25 3.46 3.14
N ILE A 345 15.13 2.65 2.08
CA ILE A 345 16.21 1.78 1.58
C ILE A 345 16.94 2.37 0.38
N THR A 346 18.17 1.90 0.17
CA THR A 346 18.99 2.23 -1.01
C THR A 346 19.53 0.96 -1.68
N PHE A 347 19.34 0.88 -3.00
CA PHE A 347 19.95 -0.10 -3.89
C PHE A 347 21.18 0.46 -4.61
N GLY A 348 21.41 1.78 -4.58
CA GLY A 348 22.60 2.40 -5.18
C GLY A 348 23.63 2.79 -4.12
N ASN A 349 24.74 3.43 -4.55
CA ASN A 349 25.89 3.74 -3.67
C ASN A 349 25.62 4.86 -2.65
N GLY A 350 24.49 5.55 -2.75
CA GLY A 350 24.11 6.57 -1.77
C GLY A 350 23.70 5.95 -0.44
N ASN A 351 23.87 6.68 0.65
CA ASN A 351 23.39 6.23 1.97
C ASN A 351 21.86 6.11 1.99
N ALA A 352 21.34 5.13 2.73
CA ALA A 352 19.92 5.00 3.00
C ALA A 352 19.39 6.17 3.86
N GLY A 353 18.08 6.40 3.78
CA GLY A 353 17.41 7.39 4.62
C GLY A 353 17.16 6.87 6.03
N ASN A 354 16.94 7.77 6.97
CA ASN A 354 16.52 7.41 8.32
C ASN A 354 15.01 7.21 8.39
N LEU A 355 14.57 6.42 9.36
CA LEU A 355 13.18 6.10 9.60
C LEU A 355 12.82 6.41 11.05
N ALA A 356 11.76 7.21 11.24
CA ALA A 356 11.22 7.55 12.55
C ALA A 356 9.73 7.21 12.62
N ILE A 357 9.33 6.42 13.64
CA ILE A 357 7.93 6.10 13.94
C ILE A 357 7.62 6.56 15.35
N ASN A 358 6.65 7.46 15.50
CA ASN A 358 6.08 7.85 16.79
C ASN A 358 4.65 7.32 16.87
N THR A 359 4.37 6.48 17.87
CA THR A 359 3.04 5.87 18.03
C THR A 359 2.66 5.54 19.47
N LEU A 360 1.41 5.14 19.70
CA LEU A 360 1.03 4.51 20.97
C LEU A 360 1.28 3.00 20.89
N ASN A 361 0.90 2.37 19.78
CA ASN A 361 1.01 0.93 19.57
C ASN A 361 1.56 0.61 18.17
N LEU A 362 2.66 -0.14 18.11
CA LEU A 362 3.20 -0.70 16.86
C LEU A 362 3.02 -2.22 16.85
N LEU A 363 2.38 -2.72 15.79
CA LEU A 363 2.15 -4.14 15.54
C LEU A 363 2.75 -4.54 14.19
N ILE A 364 3.74 -5.44 14.20
CA ILE A 364 4.37 -5.99 13.00
C ILE A 364 4.21 -7.50 13.03
N ARG A 365 3.42 -8.06 12.12
CA ARG A 365 3.08 -9.49 12.11
C ARG A 365 3.12 -10.10 10.71
N GLU A 366 3.23 -11.42 10.68
CA GLU A 366 2.99 -12.23 9.49
C GLU A 366 3.90 -11.84 8.31
N GLY A 367 5.18 -11.60 8.60
CA GLY A 367 6.17 -11.22 7.59
C GLY A 367 6.21 -9.72 7.27
N GLY A 368 5.46 -8.87 7.99
CA GLY A 368 5.61 -7.41 7.89
C GLY A 368 7.02 -6.94 8.30
N THR A 369 7.49 -5.83 7.70
CA THR A 369 8.89 -5.37 7.86
C THR A 369 9.04 -3.85 8.04
N VAL A 370 10.05 -3.44 8.81
CA VAL A 370 10.52 -2.05 8.92
C VAL A 370 12.00 -2.03 8.57
N SER A 371 12.43 -1.24 7.58
CA SER A 371 13.80 -1.35 7.06
C SER A 371 14.46 -0.07 6.55
N THR A 372 15.76 0.06 6.79
CA THR A 372 16.64 1.13 6.28
C THR A 372 17.86 0.56 5.54
N ASN A 373 17.69 -0.61 4.92
CA ASN A 373 18.80 -1.37 4.32
C ASN A 373 19.50 -0.63 3.18
N THR A 374 20.78 -0.98 3.02
CA THR A 374 21.62 -0.69 1.86
C THR A 374 22.09 -2.00 1.23
N TYR A 375 22.19 -2.03 -0.09
CA TYR A 375 22.62 -3.21 -0.85
C TYR A 375 23.91 -2.98 -1.65
N THR A 376 24.60 -1.86 -1.45
CA THR A 376 25.89 -1.55 -2.07
C THR A 376 26.86 -0.87 -1.08
N SER A 377 27.63 0.14 -1.52
CA SER A 377 28.67 0.79 -0.71
C SER A 377 28.15 1.88 0.24
N GLY A 378 26.91 2.37 0.07
CA GLY A 378 26.32 3.36 0.97
C GLY A 378 26.01 2.77 2.35
N ASN A 379 26.02 3.60 3.40
CA ASN A 379 25.64 3.19 4.75
C ASN A 379 24.11 3.00 4.88
N ALA A 380 23.68 2.06 5.73
CA ALA A 380 22.27 1.92 6.10
C ALA A 380 21.83 3.04 7.04
N GLY A 381 20.54 3.38 7.00
CA GLY A 381 19.96 4.46 7.82
C GLY A 381 19.61 4.00 9.23
N ASN A 382 19.38 4.95 10.13
CA ASN A 382 18.94 4.66 11.49
C ASN A 382 17.42 4.48 11.58
N ILE A 383 16.97 3.59 12.47
CA ILE A 383 15.56 3.38 12.81
C ILE A 383 15.32 3.86 14.23
N ASN A 384 14.41 4.82 14.43
CA ASN A 384 13.98 5.30 15.73
C ASN A 384 12.48 5.05 15.90
N ILE A 385 12.10 4.20 16.85
CA ILE A 385 10.70 3.88 17.13
C ILE A 385 10.38 4.25 18.57
N ASN A 386 9.49 5.21 18.73
CA ASN A 386 8.93 5.62 20.02
C ASN A 386 7.47 5.17 20.06
N ALA A 387 7.18 4.09 20.77
CA ALA A 387 5.83 3.57 20.94
C ALA A 387 5.43 3.61 22.41
N PHE A 388 4.51 4.50 22.81
CA PHE A 388 4.22 4.73 24.23
C PHE A 388 3.84 3.44 25.00
N ASN A 389 2.94 2.63 24.46
CA ASN A 389 2.44 1.42 25.14
C ASN A 389 3.21 0.16 24.75
N SER A 390 3.33 -0.12 23.45
CA SER A 390 3.91 -1.41 23.02
C SER A 390 4.47 -1.42 21.61
N ILE A 391 5.52 -2.23 21.43
CA ILE A 391 6.02 -2.72 20.15
C ILE A 391 5.87 -4.25 20.16
N GLU A 392 5.09 -4.79 19.23
CA GLU A 392 4.96 -6.23 19.00
C GLU A 392 5.51 -6.59 17.62
N VAL A 393 6.52 -7.45 17.58
CA VAL A 393 7.07 -8.05 16.36
C VAL A 393 6.86 -9.56 16.45
N SER A 394 6.07 -10.16 15.57
CA SER A 394 5.78 -11.60 15.63
C SER A 394 5.65 -12.29 14.28
N LYS A 395 5.82 -13.62 14.26
CA LYS A 395 5.60 -14.48 13.09
C LYS A 395 6.49 -14.10 11.89
N LYS A 396 7.81 -14.27 12.03
CA LYS A 396 8.82 -13.98 10.98
C LYS A 396 8.86 -12.52 10.49
N SER A 397 8.25 -11.60 11.22
CA SER A 397 8.35 -10.15 10.98
C SER A 397 9.68 -9.58 11.43
N SER A 398 10.06 -8.41 10.91
CA SER A 398 11.36 -7.84 11.19
C SER A 398 11.42 -6.31 11.30
N ILE A 399 12.36 -5.84 12.13
CA ILE A 399 12.86 -4.46 12.16
C ILE A 399 14.35 -4.53 11.88
N THR A 400 14.80 -4.00 10.74
CA THR A 400 16.17 -4.22 10.26
C THR A 400 16.84 -2.99 9.70
N SER A 401 18.05 -2.71 10.18
CA SER A 401 18.98 -1.79 9.55
C SER A 401 20.21 -2.57 9.12
N ALA A 402 20.35 -2.82 7.81
CA ALA A 402 21.39 -3.71 7.32
C ALA A 402 22.14 -3.20 6.10
N ALA A 403 23.44 -3.51 6.04
CA ALA A 403 24.23 -3.51 4.82
C ALA A 403 24.37 -4.96 4.35
N ASP A 404 23.53 -5.36 3.40
CA ASP A 404 23.32 -6.76 3.06
C ASP A 404 23.50 -7.06 1.58
N PHE A 405 23.96 -8.27 1.26
CA PHE A 405 23.94 -8.75 -0.11
C PHE A 405 22.52 -9.17 -0.44
N LEU A 406 22.00 -8.74 -1.59
CA LEU A 406 20.76 -9.33 -2.10
C LEU A 406 21.01 -10.82 -2.34
N SER A 407 20.35 -11.69 -1.58
CA SER A 407 20.52 -13.15 -1.65
C SER A 407 20.09 -13.77 -2.99
N ASN A 408 19.40 -13.00 -3.84
CA ASN A 408 18.94 -13.44 -5.14
C ASN A 408 19.95 -13.04 -6.23
N ASP A 409 20.69 -14.03 -6.74
CA ASP A 409 21.72 -13.84 -7.77
C ASP A 409 21.16 -13.26 -9.07
N THR A 410 19.90 -13.54 -9.42
CA THR A 410 19.22 -12.92 -10.57
C THR A 410 19.02 -11.42 -10.35
N ARG A 411 18.59 -11.00 -9.16
CA ARG A 411 18.49 -9.57 -8.81
C ARG A 411 19.87 -8.92 -8.80
N ARG A 412 20.90 -9.61 -8.32
CA ARG A 412 22.27 -9.08 -8.37
C ARG A 412 22.77 -8.84 -9.77
N ALA A 413 22.47 -9.76 -10.70
CA ALA A 413 22.82 -9.64 -12.11
C ALA A 413 22.04 -8.51 -12.81
N ILE A 414 20.74 -8.35 -12.53
CA ILE A 414 19.90 -7.30 -13.13
C ILE A 414 20.39 -5.89 -12.78
N PHE A 415 20.87 -5.68 -11.55
CA PHE A 415 21.30 -4.36 -11.08
C PHE A 415 22.82 -4.13 -11.18
N ASN A 416 23.58 -5.08 -11.74
CA ASN A 416 25.04 -5.00 -11.95
C ASN A 416 25.81 -4.53 -10.69
N PHE A 417 25.53 -5.12 -9.53
CA PHE A 417 26.25 -4.78 -8.29
C PHE A 417 27.70 -5.29 -8.35
N SER A 418 28.59 -4.45 -8.88
CA SER A 418 30.01 -4.75 -9.09
C SER A 418 30.92 -4.30 -7.94
N SER A 419 30.36 -3.71 -6.87
CA SER A 419 31.13 -3.15 -5.75
C SER A 419 31.06 -4.04 -4.51
N PRO A 420 32.17 -4.23 -3.76
CA PRO A 420 32.11 -4.85 -2.44
C PRO A 420 31.21 -4.03 -1.50
N LEU A 421 30.35 -4.70 -0.73
CA LEU A 421 29.57 -4.07 0.34
C LEU A 421 30.51 -3.52 1.41
N SER A 422 30.74 -2.21 1.40
CA SER A 422 31.61 -1.52 2.36
C SER A 422 30.85 -0.61 3.33
N GLY A 423 29.58 -0.34 3.07
CA GLY A 423 28.75 0.49 3.95
C GLY A 423 28.55 -0.14 5.32
N ASN A 424 28.49 0.69 6.36
CA ASN A 424 28.14 0.28 7.72
C ASN A 424 26.62 0.11 7.87
N ALA A 425 26.21 -0.77 8.79
CA ALA A 425 24.82 -0.81 9.20
C ALA A 425 24.48 0.38 10.12
N GLY A 426 23.28 0.92 10.02
CA GLY A 426 22.76 1.95 10.92
C GLY A 426 22.30 1.37 12.26
N SER A 427 21.89 2.22 13.18
CA SER A 427 21.43 1.83 14.52
C SER A 427 19.91 1.74 14.62
N ILE A 428 19.43 0.92 15.56
CA ILE A 428 18.01 0.79 15.92
C ILE A 428 17.83 1.28 17.36
N THR A 429 16.92 2.23 17.57
CA THR A 429 16.50 2.69 18.89
C THR A 429 15.03 2.39 19.09
N LEU A 430 14.69 1.63 20.14
CA LEU A 430 13.31 1.29 20.50
C LEU A 430 12.99 1.82 21.90
N ASN A 431 11.98 2.67 22.01
CA ASN A 431 11.49 3.18 23.29
C ASN A 431 10.01 2.80 23.44
N THR A 432 9.68 2.00 24.47
CA THR A 432 8.29 1.55 24.67
C THR A 432 8.01 1.02 26.07
N PHE A 433 6.76 1.00 26.55
CA PHE A 433 6.47 0.31 27.81
C PHE A 433 6.65 -1.22 27.70
N ASN A 434 6.15 -1.85 26.62
CA ASN A 434 6.32 -3.30 26.39
C ASN A 434 6.91 -3.60 25.01
N LEU A 435 8.07 -4.27 24.97
CA LEU A 435 8.63 -4.85 23.74
C LEU A 435 8.41 -6.37 23.73
N ASN A 436 7.69 -6.87 22.72
CA ASN A 436 7.48 -8.30 22.47
C ASN A 436 8.10 -8.69 21.11
N VAL A 437 9.08 -9.59 21.12
CA VAL A 437 9.68 -10.18 19.90
C VAL A 437 9.48 -11.68 19.95
N THR A 438 8.57 -12.21 19.13
CA THR A 438 8.10 -13.60 19.28
C THR A 438 7.96 -14.36 17.97
N ASN A 439 7.95 -15.70 18.02
CA ASN A 439 7.63 -16.56 16.87
C ASN A 439 8.52 -16.25 15.64
N ASP A 440 9.83 -16.46 15.78
CA ASP A 440 10.88 -16.22 14.77
C ASP A 440 10.97 -14.77 14.25
N ALA A 441 10.41 -13.80 14.97
CA ALA A 441 10.57 -12.38 14.64
C ALA A 441 11.94 -11.84 15.02
N MET A 442 12.42 -10.83 14.28
CA MET A 442 13.79 -10.32 14.41
C MET A 442 13.84 -8.79 14.55
N VAL A 443 14.58 -8.30 15.54
CA VAL A 443 15.09 -6.92 15.58
C VAL A 443 16.59 -6.99 15.33
N SER A 444 17.07 -6.47 14.20
CA SER A 444 18.46 -6.71 13.82
C SER A 444 19.16 -5.54 13.14
N VAL A 445 20.41 -5.34 13.55
CA VAL A 445 21.41 -4.62 12.76
C VAL A 445 22.38 -5.64 12.17
N ARG A 446 22.63 -5.59 10.86
CA ARG A 446 23.42 -6.62 10.18
C ARG A 446 24.35 -6.05 9.11
N ASN A 447 25.57 -6.57 9.05
CA ASN A 447 26.49 -6.32 7.94
C ASN A 447 27.03 -7.62 7.36
N THR A 448 26.74 -7.93 6.09
CA THR A 448 27.31 -9.12 5.42
C THR A 448 28.53 -8.80 4.58
N GLY A 449 28.88 -7.53 4.45
CA GLY A 449 30.05 -7.04 3.75
C GLY A 449 31.27 -6.87 4.67
N SER A 450 32.11 -5.91 4.30
CA SER A 450 33.30 -5.52 5.05
C SER A 450 33.06 -4.40 6.06
N GLY A 451 31.85 -3.83 6.12
CA GLY A 451 31.50 -2.78 7.08
C GLY A 451 31.14 -3.33 8.46
N ASN A 452 31.06 -2.44 9.45
CA ASN A 452 30.67 -2.78 10.81
C ASN A 452 29.14 -2.92 10.94
N ALA A 453 28.70 -3.65 11.97
CA ALA A 453 27.30 -3.62 12.38
C ALA A 453 27.00 -2.36 13.20
N GLY A 454 25.73 -1.94 13.20
CA GLY A 454 25.26 -0.82 13.99
C GLY A 454 24.98 -1.21 15.45
N ASN A 455 24.31 -0.33 16.18
CA ASN A 455 23.92 -0.58 17.56
C ASN A 455 22.40 -0.79 17.68
N ILE A 456 21.98 -1.59 18.65
CA ILE A 456 20.58 -1.71 19.06
C ILE A 456 20.46 -1.17 20.48
N ASN A 457 19.66 -0.13 20.68
CA ASN A 457 19.37 0.46 21.98
C ASN A 457 17.88 0.29 22.30
N ILE A 458 17.57 -0.33 23.43
CA ILE A 458 16.20 -0.61 23.84
C ILE A 458 15.98 -0.04 25.23
N THR A 459 14.98 0.83 25.35
CA THR A 459 14.48 1.31 26.63
C THR A 459 13.04 0.84 26.78
N ALA A 460 12.78 -0.04 27.74
CA ALA A 460 11.41 -0.49 27.99
C ALA A 460 11.08 -0.72 29.46
N ASN A 461 9.82 -0.95 29.82
CA ASN A 461 9.49 -1.47 31.15
C ASN A 461 9.61 -3.00 31.15
N LYS A 462 9.17 -3.65 30.07
CA LYS A 462 9.31 -5.11 29.88
C LYS A 462 9.81 -5.41 28.48
N VAL A 463 10.81 -6.29 28.39
CA VAL A 463 11.28 -6.92 27.15
C VAL A 463 11.00 -8.41 27.23
N ASN A 464 10.23 -8.93 26.27
CA ASN A 464 9.91 -10.35 26.16
C ASN A 464 10.35 -10.89 24.79
N ILE A 465 11.20 -11.90 24.81
CA ILE A 465 11.76 -12.55 23.62
C ILE A 465 11.44 -14.03 23.71
N SER A 466 10.63 -14.55 22.79
CA SER A 466 10.21 -15.96 22.89
C SER A 466 9.97 -16.67 21.57
N ASN A 467 9.94 -18.00 21.61
CA ASN A 467 9.61 -18.87 20.47
C ASN A 467 10.45 -18.54 19.22
N GLY A 468 11.77 -18.54 19.34
CA GLY A 468 12.69 -18.22 18.24
C GLY A 468 12.86 -16.72 17.96
N GLY A 469 12.19 -15.83 18.72
CA GLY A 469 12.40 -14.39 18.61
C GLY A 469 13.86 -13.98 18.88
N GLY A 470 14.34 -12.97 18.17
CA GLY A 470 15.75 -12.56 18.21
C GLY A 470 16.00 -11.06 18.20
N ILE A 471 16.98 -10.62 18.99
CA ILE A 471 17.58 -9.28 18.93
C ILE A 471 19.06 -9.45 18.58
N THR A 472 19.46 -9.06 17.37
CA THR A 472 20.76 -9.47 16.80
C THR A 472 21.55 -8.35 16.15
N ALA A 473 22.82 -8.22 16.51
CA ALA A 473 23.76 -7.22 16.02
C ALA A 473 25.01 -7.89 15.41
N THR A 474 24.88 -8.42 14.20
CA THR A 474 25.82 -9.40 13.62
C THR A 474 26.61 -8.86 12.43
N THR A 475 27.86 -9.27 12.28
CA THR A 475 28.70 -9.02 11.09
C THR A 475 29.27 -10.29 10.48
N ALA A 476 29.55 -10.26 9.18
CA ALA A 476 30.26 -11.34 8.50
C ALA A 476 31.77 -11.28 8.71
N ILE A 477 32.41 -10.11 8.56
CA ILE A 477 33.88 -9.99 8.53
C ILE A 477 34.43 -8.95 9.53
N ALA A 478 33.67 -7.89 9.85
CA ALA A 478 34.13 -6.75 10.65
C ALA A 478 33.69 -6.82 12.13
N GLU A 479 33.72 -5.69 12.84
CA GLU A 479 33.31 -5.58 14.25
C GLU A 479 31.80 -5.81 14.43
N GLY A 480 31.43 -6.71 15.34
CA GLY A 480 30.06 -6.96 15.78
C GLY A 480 29.40 -5.72 16.38
N GLY A 481 28.08 -5.66 16.30
CA GLY A 481 27.32 -4.50 16.76
C GLY A 481 27.02 -4.57 18.26
N ASN A 482 26.81 -3.41 18.90
CA ASN A 482 26.50 -3.41 20.33
C ASN A 482 24.99 -3.48 20.59
N ILE A 483 24.60 -4.19 21.66
CA ILE A 483 23.22 -4.27 22.12
C ILE A 483 23.13 -3.70 23.54
N GLY A 484 22.37 -2.64 23.71
CA GLY A 484 22.03 -2.03 25.00
C GLY A 484 20.56 -2.24 25.33
N ILE A 485 20.27 -2.81 26.49
CA ILE A 485 18.89 -2.99 27.00
C ILE A 485 18.78 -2.37 28.39
N GLU A 486 17.87 -1.43 28.55
CA GLU A 486 17.45 -0.85 29.82
C GLU A 486 15.98 -1.21 30.03
N SER A 487 15.70 -2.04 31.04
CA SER A 487 14.35 -2.53 31.31
C SER A 487 14.12 -2.87 32.77
N ASN A 488 12.89 -2.90 33.28
CA ASN A 488 12.65 -3.47 34.61
C ASN A 488 12.70 -5.01 34.54
N ILE A 489 12.15 -5.59 33.46
CA ILE A 489 12.10 -7.04 33.26
C ILE A 489 12.63 -7.40 31.87
N VAL A 490 13.53 -8.37 31.80
CA VAL A 490 13.94 -9.04 30.56
C VAL A 490 13.62 -10.53 30.66
N GLN A 491 12.71 -11.00 29.82
CA GLN A 491 12.26 -12.39 29.78
C GLN A 491 12.65 -13.02 28.45
N LEU A 492 13.41 -14.11 28.50
CA LEU A 492 13.72 -14.96 27.36
C LEU A 492 13.11 -16.35 27.57
N ASN A 493 12.45 -16.88 26.54
CA ASN A 493 11.93 -18.24 26.52
C ASN A 493 12.09 -18.84 25.12
N ASN A 494 13.14 -19.64 24.88
CA ASN A 494 13.61 -19.94 23.53
C ASN A 494 13.84 -18.64 22.73
N GLY A 495 14.47 -17.64 23.37
CA GLY A 495 14.74 -16.33 22.79
C GLY A 495 16.24 -16.06 22.67
N THR A 496 16.63 -15.20 21.73
CA THR A 496 18.04 -14.92 21.43
C THR A 496 18.36 -13.43 21.54
N ILE A 497 19.44 -13.09 22.25
CA ILE A 497 20.13 -11.80 22.19
C ILE A 497 21.55 -12.09 21.72
N SER A 498 21.93 -11.62 20.53
CA SER A 498 23.25 -11.97 19.95
C SER A 498 23.97 -10.80 19.30
N ALA A 499 25.16 -10.48 19.80
CA ALA A 499 26.13 -9.59 19.19
C ALA A 499 27.27 -10.39 18.52
N THR A 500 27.02 -11.65 18.17
CA THR A 500 28.03 -12.55 17.60
C THR A 500 28.47 -12.06 16.23
N ALA A 501 29.77 -12.13 15.98
CA ALA A 501 30.39 -11.69 14.74
C ALA A 501 31.30 -12.78 14.16
N GLY A 502 31.52 -12.70 12.84
CA GLY A 502 32.41 -13.61 12.14
C GLY A 502 31.71 -14.90 11.71
N GLN A 503 31.97 -15.28 10.47
CA GLN A 503 31.69 -16.62 9.94
C GLN A 503 32.98 -17.47 9.88
N GLN A 504 32.82 -18.77 9.63
CA GLN A 504 33.96 -19.68 9.47
C GLN A 504 34.97 -19.11 8.46
N GLY A 505 36.21 -18.93 8.91
CA GLY A 505 37.32 -18.41 8.09
C GLY A 505 37.53 -16.90 8.16
N THR A 506 36.59 -16.12 8.70
CA THR A 506 36.64 -14.65 8.78
C THR A 506 37.15 -14.14 10.14
N ASN A 507 37.64 -12.89 10.18
CA ASN A 507 38.28 -12.28 11.35
C ASN A 507 37.41 -11.25 12.10
N GLY A 508 36.09 -11.47 12.15
CA GLY A 508 35.18 -10.57 12.87
C GLY A 508 35.29 -10.71 14.39
N ASN A 509 35.33 -9.57 15.10
CA ASN A 509 35.31 -9.50 16.57
C ASN A 509 33.87 -9.40 17.08
N GLY A 510 33.53 -10.11 18.15
CA GLY A 510 32.20 -10.07 18.77
C GLY A 510 31.86 -8.68 19.31
N GLY A 511 30.60 -8.27 19.17
CA GLY A 511 30.10 -6.99 19.69
C GLY A 511 29.78 -7.04 21.18
N ASN A 512 29.51 -5.90 21.82
CA ASN A 512 29.24 -5.84 23.25
C ASN A 512 27.74 -5.90 23.58
N ILE A 513 27.38 -6.58 24.65
CA ILE A 513 26.02 -6.64 25.18
C ILE A 513 25.99 -6.02 26.57
N ARG A 514 25.16 -4.99 26.77
CA ARG A 514 24.89 -4.39 28.07
C ARG A 514 23.41 -4.56 28.39
N ILE A 515 23.10 -5.25 29.49
CA ILE A 515 21.73 -5.38 30.00
C ILE A 515 21.68 -4.83 31.41
N ASN A 516 20.83 -3.82 31.62
CA ASN A 516 20.50 -3.27 32.93
C ASN A 516 19.02 -3.53 33.19
N ALA A 517 18.73 -4.43 34.13
CA ALA A 517 17.35 -4.72 34.50
C ALA A 517 17.15 -5.21 35.91
N ASP A 518 15.99 -4.97 36.52
CA ASP A 518 15.72 -5.46 37.88
C ASP A 518 15.73 -6.98 37.93
N VAL A 519 15.08 -7.63 36.96
CA VAL A 519 15.02 -9.09 36.86
C VAL A 519 15.24 -9.56 35.43
N ILE A 520 16.11 -10.56 35.27
CA ILE A 520 16.36 -11.26 34.01
C ILE A 520 16.04 -12.75 34.19
N THR A 521 15.17 -13.27 33.34
CA THR A 521 14.82 -14.70 33.30
C THR A 521 15.10 -15.28 31.91
N GLY A 522 15.79 -16.42 31.83
CA GLY A 522 16.07 -17.13 30.59
C GLY A 522 15.73 -18.62 30.68
N PHE A 523 14.72 -19.05 29.93
CA PHE A 523 14.21 -20.41 29.92
C PHE A 523 14.33 -21.08 28.55
N ASN A 524 14.31 -22.41 28.52
CA ASN A 524 14.15 -23.22 27.31
C ASN A 524 15.12 -22.85 26.17
N ASN A 525 16.41 -23.16 26.32
CA ASN A 525 17.45 -22.90 25.30
C ASN A 525 17.59 -21.41 24.92
N SER A 526 17.33 -20.49 25.85
CA SER A 526 17.55 -19.06 25.59
C SER A 526 19.03 -18.74 25.47
N SER A 527 19.40 -17.75 24.67
CA SER A 527 20.80 -17.41 24.43
C SER A 527 21.09 -15.92 24.56
N ILE A 528 22.20 -15.58 25.22
CA ILE A 528 22.80 -14.25 25.27
C ILE A 528 24.26 -14.41 24.86
N THR A 529 24.61 -14.04 23.63
CA THR A 529 25.90 -14.41 23.02
C THR A 529 26.62 -13.25 22.35
N ALA A 530 27.90 -13.10 22.61
CA ALA A 530 28.79 -12.11 22.00
C ALA A 530 30.04 -12.81 21.42
N ASN A 531 29.83 -13.91 20.70
CA ASN A 531 30.92 -14.78 20.28
C ASN A 531 31.66 -14.26 19.04
N ALA A 532 32.81 -14.86 18.75
CA ALA A 532 33.60 -14.64 17.54
C ALA A 532 34.13 -15.94 16.93
N PHE A 533 34.49 -15.92 15.64
CA PHE A 533 35.17 -17.05 14.99
C PHE A 533 36.69 -16.98 15.14
N LYS A 534 37.40 -16.15 14.34
CA LYS A 534 38.85 -15.88 14.51
C LYS A 534 39.15 -14.61 15.31
N GLY A 535 38.24 -13.64 15.30
CA GLY A 535 38.40 -12.41 16.07
C GLY A 535 38.26 -12.63 17.58
N ARG A 536 38.39 -11.57 18.36
CA ARG A 536 38.16 -11.61 19.81
C ARG A 536 36.65 -11.71 20.10
N GLY A 537 36.27 -12.51 21.10
CA GLY A 537 34.92 -12.47 21.65
C GLY A 537 34.58 -11.09 22.25
N GLY A 538 33.30 -10.72 22.24
CA GLY A 538 32.84 -9.42 22.74
C GLY A 538 32.74 -9.36 24.27
N ASN A 539 32.18 -8.28 24.82
CA ASN A 539 31.99 -8.18 26.26
C ASN A 539 30.49 -8.17 26.61
N ILE A 540 30.08 -9.04 27.52
CA ILE A 540 28.73 -9.08 28.07
C ILE A 540 28.76 -8.53 29.49
N ARG A 541 28.01 -7.46 29.75
CA ARG A 541 27.83 -6.88 31.08
C ARG A 541 26.35 -6.89 31.46
N ILE A 542 26.04 -7.61 32.53
CA ILE A 542 24.70 -7.72 33.09
C ILE A 542 24.68 -7.08 34.47
N LYS A 543 23.81 -6.09 34.67
CA LYS A 543 23.50 -5.49 35.98
C LYS A 543 22.05 -5.80 36.32
N THR A 544 21.82 -6.55 37.40
CA THR A 544 20.48 -6.94 37.80
C THR A 544 20.31 -7.20 39.28
N GLN A 545 19.09 -7.16 39.80
CA GLN A 545 18.80 -7.63 41.16
C GLN A 545 18.64 -9.16 41.18
N GLY A 546 18.11 -9.76 40.10
CA GLY A 546 17.89 -11.20 39.99
C GLY A 546 18.19 -11.76 38.60
N LEU A 547 19.10 -12.73 38.53
CA LEU A 547 19.43 -13.47 37.30
C LEU A 547 19.04 -14.95 37.44
N PHE A 548 18.06 -15.39 36.63
CA PHE A 548 17.53 -16.76 36.65
C PHE A 548 17.64 -17.40 35.26
N LEU A 549 18.56 -18.33 35.09
CA LEU A 549 18.81 -19.01 33.81
C LEU A 549 18.65 -20.51 33.98
N SER A 550 17.85 -21.12 33.11
CA SER A 550 17.76 -22.58 32.98
C SER A 550 19.11 -23.18 32.54
N ARG A 551 19.40 -24.43 32.93
CA ARG A 551 20.70 -25.10 32.67
C ARG A 551 21.04 -25.20 31.18
N ASN A 552 20.04 -25.22 30.32
CA ASN A 552 20.19 -25.30 28.88
C ASN A 552 20.25 -23.93 28.19
N SER A 553 20.20 -22.83 28.94
CA SER A 553 20.38 -21.48 28.40
C SER A 553 21.86 -21.10 28.32
N LEU A 554 22.24 -20.38 27.27
CA LEU A 554 23.62 -20.03 26.94
C LEU A 554 23.91 -18.57 27.28
N LEU A 555 25.03 -18.32 27.96
CA LEU A 555 25.59 -16.99 28.19
C LEU A 555 27.09 -17.04 27.90
N THR A 556 27.51 -16.59 26.71
CA THR A 556 28.91 -16.73 26.25
C THR A 556 29.40 -15.53 25.47
N ALA A 557 30.69 -15.24 25.59
CA ALA A 557 31.38 -14.26 24.78
C ALA A 557 32.71 -14.83 24.25
N SER A 558 32.72 -16.10 23.83
CA SER A 558 33.93 -16.84 23.49
C SER A 558 34.37 -16.62 22.05
N SER A 559 35.63 -16.95 21.75
CA SER A 559 36.14 -17.04 20.38
C SER A 559 36.59 -18.45 20.06
N GLN A 560 36.32 -18.93 18.84
CA GLN A 560 36.68 -20.29 18.43
C GLN A 560 38.19 -20.44 18.11
N GLN A 561 38.80 -19.44 17.47
CA GLN A 561 40.21 -19.42 17.07
C GLN A 561 40.95 -18.17 17.56
N GLY A 562 40.24 -17.23 18.17
CA GLY A 562 40.78 -16.01 18.74
C GLY A 562 40.80 -16.02 20.27
N ILE A 563 40.80 -14.83 20.86
CA ILE A 563 40.80 -14.65 22.32
C ILE A 563 39.37 -14.51 22.80
N ASP A 564 39.03 -15.17 23.91
CA ASP A 564 37.74 -15.02 24.56
C ASP A 564 37.49 -13.58 25.03
N GLY A 565 36.23 -13.19 24.96
CA GLY A 565 35.70 -11.98 25.55
C GLY A 565 35.39 -12.12 27.03
N THR A 566 34.72 -11.13 27.62
CA THR A 566 34.37 -11.17 29.05
C THR A 566 32.87 -11.31 29.28
N VAL A 567 32.50 -12.00 30.34
CA VAL A 567 31.13 -12.07 30.86
C VAL A 567 31.15 -11.60 32.30
N GLU A 568 30.62 -10.41 32.54
CA GLU A 568 30.50 -9.81 33.87
C GLU A 568 29.02 -9.80 34.29
N THR A 569 28.70 -10.54 35.35
CA THR A 569 27.35 -10.55 35.93
C THR A 569 27.39 -9.94 37.33
N ASN A 570 26.68 -8.83 37.51
CA ASN A 570 26.45 -8.21 38.81
C ASN A 570 24.98 -8.42 39.17
N ALA A 571 24.71 -9.52 39.88
CA ALA A 571 23.38 -9.94 40.31
C ALA A 571 23.31 -10.07 41.83
N SER A 572 22.35 -9.40 42.48
CA SER A 572 22.15 -9.50 43.94
C SER A 572 21.59 -10.87 44.35
N ARG A 573 20.85 -11.53 43.45
CA ARG A 573 20.30 -12.87 43.62
C ARG A 573 20.59 -13.67 42.35
N THR A 574 21.22 -14.83 42.51
CA THR A 574 21.40 -15.83 41.44
C THR A 574 20.70 -17.12 41.85
N GLN A 575 20.47 -18.02 40.90
CA GLN A 575 19.69 -19.23 41.11
C GLN A 575 20.30 -20.26 42.11
N SER A 576 21.50 -20.02 42.67
CA SER A 576 22.09 -20.91 43.68
C SER A 576 21.64 -20.55 45.10
N GLU A 577 20.44 -21.02 45.43
CA GLU A 577 20.12 -21.86 46.60
C GLU A 577 18.62 -22.18 46.50
N LEU A 578 18.26 -23.05 45.56
CA LEU A 578 17.18 -23.99 45.88
C LEU A 578 17.71 -24.76 47.09
N ALA A 579 17.44 -24.25 48.29
CA ALA A 579 17.47 -25.05 49.49
C ALA A 579 16.81 -26.37 49.09
N LYS A 580 17.55 -27.48 49.19
CA LYS A 580 16.95 -28.81 49.04
C LYS A 580 15.83 -28.84 50.06
N VAL A 581 14.60 -28.53 49.65
CA VAL A 581 13.44 -28.78 50.46
C VAL A 581 13.47 -30.28 50.62
N LYS A 582 13.80 -30.76 51.82
CA LYS A 582 13.65 -32.17 52.16
C LYS A 582 12.22 -32.50 51.77
N ALA A 583 12.06 -33.40 50.80
CA ALA A 583 10.74 -33.92 50.46
C ALA A 583 10.14 -34.45 51.77
N GLN A 584 9.12 -33.77 52.28
CA GLN A 584 8.35 -34.28 53.40
C GLN A 584 7.50 -35.40 52.78
N LEU A 585 7.87 -36.64 53.09
CA LEU A 585 7.07 -37.80 52.71
C LEU A 585 5.64 -37.53 53.19
N PRO A 586 4.62 -37.66 52.32
CA PRO A 586 3.25 -37.65 52.81
C PRO A 586 3.12 -38.73 53.87
N THR A 587 2.59 -38.36 55.04
CA THR A 587 2.17 -39.35 56.04
C THR A 587 1.25 -40.36 55.36
N PRO A 588 1.46 -41.67 55.55
CA PRO A 588 0.62 -42.68 54.91
C PRO A 588 -0.83 -42.42 55.28
N THR A 589 -1.69 -42.35 54.27
CA THR A 589 -3.14 -42.30 54.45
C THR A 589 -3.56 -43.49 55.31
N PRO A 590 -4.39 -43.29 56.35
CA PRO A 590 -4.86 -44.40 57.16
C PRO A 590 -5.67 -45.36 56.27
N GLU A 591 -5.31 -46.64 56.28
CA GLU A 591 -6.10 -47.69 55.65
C GLU A 591 -7.49 -47.72 56.29
N ILE A 592 -8.50 -47.36 55.50
CA ILE A 592 -9.89 -47.57 55.90
C ILE A 592 -10.17 -49.06 55.74
N ALA A 593 -10.18 -49.77 56.86
CA ALA A 593 -10.70 -51.12 56.96
C ALA A 593 -12.19 -51.12 56.57
N SER A 594 -12.52 -51.87 55.53
CA SER A 594 -13.87 -52.08 55.04
C SER A 594 -14.66 -52.97 56.00
N VAL A 595 -15.69 -52.42 56.65
CA VAL A 595 -16.63 -53.19 57.46
C VAL A 595 -18.07 -52.71 57.21
N CYS A 596 -18.77 -53.40 56.30
CA CYS A 596 -20.06 -54.07 56.54
C CYS A 596 -20.71 -54.54 55.21
N PRO A 597 -21.31 -55.75 55.17
CA PRO A 597 -21.78 -56.40 53.94
C PRO A 597 -23.18 -55.90 53.53
N GLY A 598 -23.27 -55.25 52.37
CA GLY A 598 -24.52 -54.84 51.74
C GLY A 598 -25.11 -55.96 50.86
N LYS A 599 -26.38 -56.30 51.14
CA LYS A 599 -27.23 -57.31 50.49
C LYS A 599 -27.05 -57.49 48.97
N ALA A 600 -27.05 -58.74 48.54
CA ALA A 600 -27.16 -59.16 47.14
C ALA A 600 -28.44 -58.62 46.47
N GLY A 601 -28.30 -58.12 45.23
CA GLY A 601 -29.43 -57.89 44.32
C GLY A 601 -29.77 -56.45 43.94
N ALA A 602 -28.94 -55.45 44.23
CA ALA A 602 -29.18 -54.07 43.78
C ALA A 602 -28.24 -53.67 42.63
N VAL A 603 -28.84 -53.19 41.54
CA VAL A 603 -28.19 -52.67 40.33
C VAL A 603 -27.12 -51.63 40.71
N ALA A 604 -25.88 -51.85 40.27
CA ALA A 604 -24.79 -50.91 40.48
C ALA A 604 -25.10 -49.58 39.78
N GLY A 605 -25.32 -48.52 40.56
CA GLY A 605 -25.45 -47.16 40.06
C GLY A 605 -24.17 -46.72 39.36
N LYS A 606 -24.28 -46.31 38.09
CA LYS A 606 -23.19 -45.71 37.32
C LYS A 606 -23.08 -44.24 37.70
N PHE A 607 -21.96 -43.83 38.30
CA PHE A 607 -21.65 -42.41 38.49
C PHE A 607 -21.27 -41.82 37.13
N VAL A 608 -22.11 -40.93 36.60
CA VAL A 608 -21.85 -40.19 35.37
C VAL A 608 -21.40 -38.79 35.77
N ASN A 609 -20.11 -38.50 35.65
CA ASN A 609 -19.65 -37.12 35.76
C ASN A 609 -19.87 -36.41 34.41
N ARG A 610 -21.02 -35.73 34.27
CA ARG A 610 -21.21 -34.68 33.27
C ARG A 610 -20.84 -33.35 33.92
N GLY A 611 -19.64 -32.87 33.65
CA GLY A 611 -19.19 -31.54 34.03
C GLY A 611 -18.31 -30.95 32.93
N ARG A 612 -18.82 -29.90 32.27
CA ARG A 612 -18.00 -28.93 31.51
C ARG A 612 -17.05 -28.26 32.51
N GLU A 613 -15.81 -28.01 32.06
CA GLU A 613 -14.75 -27.25 32.75
C GLU A 613 -13.90 -28.00 33.77
N SER A 614 -13.00 -28.86 33.30
CA SER A 614 -11.81 -29.27 34.08
C SER A 614 -10.60 -29.50 33.17
N ALA A 615 -9.46 -28.93 33.56
CA ALA A 615 -8.17 -29.03 32.89
C ALA A 615 -7.64 -30.48 32.84
N PRO A 616 -6.87 -30.88 31.82
CA PRO A 616 -6.31 -32.22 31.74
C PRO A 616 -5.27 -32.47 32.83
N VAL A 617 -5.31 -33.67 33.42
CA VAL A 617 -4.51 -34.08 34.58
C VAL A 617 -3.06 -34.48 34.21
N ASN A 618 -2.62 -34.30 32.96
CA ASN A 618 -1.21 -34.48 32.58
C ASN A 618 -0.88 -33.83 31.23
N PHE A 619 0.35 -33.30 31.07
CA PHE A 619 0.80 -32.52 29.90
C PHE A 619 1.43 -33.33 28.76
N ASP A 620 1.64 -34.65 28.92
CA ASP A 620 2.39 -35.46 27.95
C ASP A 620 1.54 -36.38 27.07
N ASN A 621 0.25 -36.08 26.85
CA ASN A 621 -0.56 -36.83 25.88
C ASN A 621 -1.05 -35.95 24.71
N ILE A 622 -0.65 -36.37 23.51
CA ILE A 622 -0.95 -35.77 22.21
C ILE A 622 -2.44 -35.97 21.90
N LEU A 623 -3.17 -34.87 21.63
CA LEU A 623 -4.55 -34.92 21.17
C LEU A 623 -4.61 -35.49 19.74
N TYR A 624 -4.79 -36.81 19.62
CA TYR A 624 -5.22 -37.43 18.38
C TYR A 624 -6.70 -37.15 18.15
N ASN A 625 -7.01 -36.25 17.23
CA ASN A 625 -8.35 -36.06 16.71
C ASN A 625 -8.59 -37.12 15.61
N ARG A 626 -9.06 -38.32 15.97
CA ARG A 626 -9.68 -39.23 15.00
C ARG A 626 -11.18 -39.04 15.05
N VAL A 627 -11.73 -38.53 13.95
CA VAL A 627 -13.15 -38.62 13.63
C VAL A 627 -13.46 -40.09 13.41
N PHE A 628 -14.31 -40.66 14.26
CA PHE A 628 -14.97 -41.93 13.99
C PHE A 628 -16.06 -41.67 12.94
N LEU A 629 -15.83 -42.09 11.70
CA LEU A 629 -16.90 -42.45 10.78
C LEU A 629 -17.17 -43.93 11.00
N GLU A 630 -18.42 -44.23 11.32
CA GLU A 630 -18.98 -45.56 11.48
C GLU A 630 -18.95 -46.27 10.12
N ASP A 631 -18.40 -47.49 10.13
CA ASP A 631 -18.18 -48.36 8.97
C ASP A 631 -19.43 -49.22 8.73
N ASP A 632 -20.23 -48.86 7.72
CA ASP A 632 -21.21 -49.77 7.11
C ASP A 632 -20.52 -50.49 5.94
N SER A 633 -19.77 -51.53 6.26
CA SER A 633 -19.11 -52.40 5.28
C SER A 633 -20.06 -53.53 4.83
N VAL A 634 -20.64 -53.38 3.64
CA VAL A 634 -21.15 -54.50 2.85
C VAL A 634 -20.05 -54.93 1.88
N ALA A 635 -19.65 -56.20 2.00
CA ALA A 635 -18.64 -56.83 1.17
C ALA A 635 -19.13 -57.05 -0.27
N ILE A 636 -18.27 -56.73 -1.24
CA ILE A 636 -18.40 -57.20 -2.63
C ILE A 636 -17.05 -57.73 -3.07
N GLY A 637 -17.05 -59.02 -3.38
CA GLY A 637 -15.91 -59.78 -3.87
C GLY A 637 -15.58 -59.48 -5.33
N GLU A 638 -14.36 -59.88 -5.67
CA GLU A 638 -13.72 -59.76 -6.97
C GLU A 638 -14.52 -60.44 -8.09
N ASN A 639 -14.59 -59.79 -9.25
CA ASN A 639 -14.39 -60.48 -10.52
C ASN A 639 -13.92 -59.50 -11.60
N GLU A 640 -12.85 -59.93 -12.27
CA GLU A 640 -12.42 -59.50 -13.60
C GLU A 640 -13.59 -59.62 -14.60
N ASP A 641 -13.76 -58.65 -15.51
CA ASP A 641 -13.36 -58.87 -16.90
C ASP A 641 -13.55 -57.61 -17.77
N LEU A 642 -12.74 -57.56 -18.82
CA LEU A 642 -12.66 -56.56 -19.87
C LEU A 642 -13.97 -56.42 -20.66
N ALA A 643 -14.41 -55.17 -20.93
CA ALA A 643 -14.72 -54.69 -22.29
C ALA A 643 -15.41 -53.31 -22.32
N LYS A 644 -14.78 -52.39 -23.05
CA LYS A 644 -15.36 -51.35 -23.94
C LYS A 644 -16.63 -50.61 -23.48
N LYS A 645 -16.47 -49.31 -23.17
CA LYS A 645 -17.42 -48.25 -23.60
C LYS A 645 -16.82 -46.84 -23.42
N PRO A 646 -17.37 -45.81 -24.08
CA PRO A 646 -16.73 -45.10 -25.18
C PRO A 646 -16.19 -43.72 -24.78
N THR A 647 -15.31 -43.21 -25.63
CA THR A 647 -14.86 -41.81 -25.69
C THR A 647 -16.07 -40.85 -25.59
N PRO A 648 -16.06 -39.84 -24.71
CA PRO A 648 -17.01 -38.75 -24.79
C PRO A 648 -16.77 -38.01 -26.11
N ALA A 649 -17.84 -37.86 -26.90
CA ALA A 649 -17.84 -37.06 -28.11
C ALA A 649 -17.43 -35.62 -27.75
N ILE A 650 -16.53 -35.08 -28.56
CA ILE A 650 -16.19 -33.66 -28.58
C ILE A 650 -17.49 -32.93 -28.95
N GLU A 651 -18.08 -32.20 -28.00
CA GLU A 651 -19.00 -31.13 -28.37
C GLU A 651 -18.19 -30.09 -29.13
N GLU A 652 -18.54 -29.89 -30.40
CA GLU A 652 -17.98 -28.81 -31.21
C GLU A 652 -18.06 -27.51 -30.42
N THR A 653 -16.91 -26.88 -30.23
CA THR A 653 -16.82 -25.51 -29.75
C THR A 653 -17.64 -24.63 -30.68
N LYS A 654 -18.85 -24.24 -30.26
CA LYS A 654 -19.63 -23.19 -30.92
C LYS A 654 -18.76 -21.94 -30.95
N GLN A 655 -18.27 -21.62 -32.14
CA GLN A 655 -17.46 -20.44 -32.39
C GLN A 655 -18.23 -19.20 -31.91
N ILE A 656 -17.67 -18.47 -30.94
CA ILE A 656 -18.25 -17.21 -30.47
C ILE A 656 -18.02 -16.18 -31.58
N VAL A 657 -19.10 -15.84 -32.31
CA VAL A 657 -19.05 -14.81 -33.36
C VAL A 657 -19.41 -13.47 -32.72
N PRO A 658 -18.56 -12.43 -32.84
CA PRO A 658 -18.88 -11.09 -32.35
C PRO A 658 -20.11 -10.53 -33.08
N ALA A 659 -20.97 -9.80 -32.36
CA ALA A 659 -22.18 -9.21 -32.94
C ALA A 659 -21.84 -8.31 -34.13
N GLN A 660 -22.46 -8.56 -35.28
CA GLN A 660 -22.22 -7.83 -36.53
C GLN A 660 -23.29 -6.77 -36.82
N GLY A 661 -24.34 -6.70 -36.00
CA GLY A 661 -25.38 -5.69 -36.10
C GLY A 661 -26.25 -5.61 -34.86
N TRP A 662 -27.18 -4.66 -34.86
CA TRP A 662 -28.12 -4.42 -33.78
C TRP A 662 -29.48 -4.06 -34.38
N VAL A 663 -30.55 -4.61 -33.80
CA VAL A 663 -31.93 -4.40 -34.28
C VAL A 663 -32.81 -3.86 -33.15
N PHE A 664 -33.77 -3.01 -33.50
CA PHE A 664 -34.81 -2.55 -32.57
C PHE A 664 -36.01 -3.51 -32.64
N ASP A 665 -36.55 -3.87 -31.48
CA ASP A 665 -37.86 -4.50 -31.42
C ASP A 665 -39.00 -3.46 -31.54
N SER A 666 -40.24 -3.94 -31.64
CA SER A 666 -41.45 -3.11 -31.74
C SER A 666 -41.74 -2.23 -30.51
N LYS A 667 -40.93 -2.34 -29.46
CA LYS A 667 -40.98 -1.53 -28.23
C LYS A 667 -39.74 -0.63 -28.07
N GLY A 668 -38.84 -0.61 -29.05
CA GLY A 668 -37.63 0.23 -29.06
C GLY A 668 -36.44 -0.33 -28.28
N GLN A 669 -36.45 -1.61 -27.88
CA GLN A 669 -35.28 -2.25 -27.24
C GLN A 669 -34.30 -2.80 -28.29
N VAL A 670 -33.00 -2.63 -28.02
CA VAL A 670 -31.92 -3.03 -28.92
C VAL A 670 -31.43 -4.43 -28.59
N THR A 671 -31.44 -5.32 -29.58
CA THR A 671 -30.86 -6.67 -29.50
C THR A 671 -29.69 -6.82 -30.46
N LEU A 672 -28.58 -7.37 -29.99
CA LEU A 672 -27.39 -7.64 -30.80
C LEU A 672 -27.57 -8.94 -31.59
N VAL A 673 -27.35 -8.91 -32.90
CA VAL A 673 -27.53 -10.06 -33.80
C VAL A 673 -26.26 -10.37 -34.59
N ALA A 674 -26.04 -11.65 -34.88
CA ALA A 674 -24.80 -12.14 -35.49
C ALA A 674 -24.85 -12.20 -37.03
N THR A 675 -25.93 -11.73 -37.66
CA THR A 675 -26.09 -11.69 -39.13
C THR A 675 -26.69 -10.36 -39.59
N ASN A 676 -26.10 -9.81 -40.65
CA ASN A 676 -26.50 -8.54 -41.27
C ASN A 676 -27.86 -8.72 -42.00
N PRO A 677 -28.88 -7.87 -41.80
CA PRO A 677 -30.07 -7.90 -42.64
C PRO A 677 -29.69 -7.46 -44.06
N ASN A 678 -30.08 -8.25 -45.05
CA ASN A 678 -29.84 -8.03 -46.47
C ASN A 678 -30.15 -6.59 -46.92
N GLU A 679 -29.29 -6.06 -47.79
CA GLU A 679 -29.54 -4.88 -48.60
C GLU A 679 -30.90 -5.00 -49.30
N VAL A 680 -31.76 -4.00 -49.12
CA VAL A 680 -32.92 -3.78 -49.99
C VAL A 680 -32.67 -2.48 -50.73
N THR A 681 -32.20 -2.60 -51.97
CA THR A 681 -32.33 -1.57 -53.00
C THR A 681 -33.58 -1.87 -53.82
N PRO A 682 -34.55 -0.94 -53.89
CA PRO A 682 -35.48 -0.90 -55.00
C PRO A 682 -35.26 0.42 -55.72
N ASP A 683 -34.47 0.37 -56.80
CA ASP A 683 -34.46 1.42 -57.80
C ASP A 683 -35.25 0.91 -59.01
N SER A 684 -36.41 1.50 -59.28
CA SER A 684 -36.96 1.57 -60.64
C SER A 684 -38.10 2.59 -60.74
N LEU A 685 -37.74 3.72 -61.36
CA LEU A 685 -38.40 4.31 -62.53
C LEU A 685 -39.81 4.93 -62.42
N LEU A 686 -39.82 6.21 -62.84
CA LEU A 686 -40.82 6.94 -63.65
C LEU A 686 -41.80 7.92 -62.95
N ASN A 687 -41.55 9.19 -63.28
CA ASN A 687 -42.47 10.23 -63.76
C ASN A 687 -43.32 11.05 -62.78
N ALA A 688 -42.89 12.31 -62.64
CA ALA A 688 -43.53 13.54 -63.09
C ALA A 688 -45.02 13.82 -62.76
N ASN A 689 -45.19 15.04 -62.22
CA ASN A 689 -46.32 15.98 -62.35
C ASN A 689 -47.45 15.97 -61.29
N SER A 690 -47.37 17.04 -60.47
CA SER A 690 -48.38 18.10 -60.33
C SER A 690 -49.60 17.93 -59.42
N CYS A 691 -49.95 19.07 -58.80
CA CYS A 691 -51.26 19.52 -58.34
C CYS A 691 -51.79 18.89 -57.03
N SER A 692 -51.87 19.68 -55.93
CA SER A 692 -53.09 20.40 -55.45
C SER A 692 -54.22 19.45 -55.05
N SER A 693 -55.02 19.58 -54.01
CA SER A 693 -55.19 20.51 -52.90
C SER A 693 -56.46 20.02 -52.15
N VAL A 694 -56.58 20.40 -50.88
CA VAL A 694 -57.83 20.50 -50.08
C VAL A 694 -58.48 19.21 -49.52
N THR A 695 -58.73 19.31 -48.21
CA THR A 695 -59.63 18.59 -47.28
C THR A 695 -61.13 18.71 -47.65
N PRO A 696 -62.11 18.31 -46.81
CA PRO A 696 -62.39 17.08 -46.05
C PRO A 696 -63.80 16.50 -46.40
N VAL A 697 -64.29 15.48 -45.67
CA VAL A 697 -65.65 15.39 -45.06
C VAL A 697 -66.05 13.92 -44.78
N SER A 698 -66.60 13.73 -43.58
CA SER A 698 -67.26 12.53 -43.02
C SER A 698 -68.50 12.05 -43.78
N GLN A 699 -68.82 10.75 -43.77
CA GLN A 699 -69.99 10.19 -43.04
C GLN A 699 -70.34 8.73 -43.41
N ARG A 700 -70.80 8.05 -42.34
CA ARG A 700 -71.90 7.06 -42.24
C ARG A 700 -71.66 5.56 -42.51
N PHE A 701 -72.11 4.82 -41.50
CA PHE A 701 -72.38 3.39 -41.33
C PHE A 701 -73.25 2.77 -42.43
N PRO A 702 -73.30 1.42 -42.49
CA PRO A 702 -74.40 0.73 -41.81
C PRO A 702 -74.01 -0.50 -40.96
N SER A 703 -74.97 -0.80 -40.08
CA SER A 703 -75.18 -1.89 -39.13
C SER A 703 -75.24 -3.32 -39.70
N VAL A 704 -75.06 -4.33 -38.85
CA VAL A 704 -76.12 -5.30 -38.44
C VAL A 704 -75.66 -6.13 -37.21
N GLU A 705 -76.56 -6.13 -36.22
CA GLU A 705 -76.74 -6.92 -34.98
C GLU A 705 -76.82 -8.45 -35.19
N ALA A 706 -76.85 -9.38 -34.22
CA ALA A 706 -76.59 -9.46 -32.78
C ALA A 706 -76.80 -10.93 -32.32
N ARG A 707 -76.51 -11.16 -31.02
CA ARG A 707 -76.94 -12.25 -30.09
C ARG A 707 -76.23 -13.60 -30.23
N GLY A 708 -75.85 -14.30 -29.16
CA GLY A 708 -75.98 -14.06 -27.72
C GLY A 708 -75.79 -15.36 -26.93
N SER A 709 -75.21 -15.22 -25.72
CA SER A 709 -75.44 -15.94 -24.45
C SER A 709 -75.05 -17.42 -24.21
N ASN A 710 -74.67 -17.63 -22.94
CA ASN A 710 -74.54 -18.84 -22.09
C ASN A 710 -73.15 -19.51 -22.11
N ASP A 711 -72.48 -19.77 -20.98
CA ASP A 711 -72.73 -19.61 -19.54
C ASP A 711 -71.39 -19.32 -18.82
#